data_AF-A0AA39VGL0-F1
#
_entry.id   AF-A0AA39VGL0-F1
#
_cell.length_a   1.000
_cell.length_b   1.000
_cell.length_c   1.000
_cell.angle_alpha   90.00
_cell.angle_beta   90.00
_cell.angle_gamma   90.00
#
_symmetry.space_group_name_H-M   'P 1'
#
loop_
_entity.id
_entity.type
_entity.pdbx_description
1 polymer ?
#
loop_
_entity_poly.entity_id
_entity_poly.type
_entity_poly.pdbx_seq_one_letter_code
_entity_poly.pdbx_strand_id
1 'polypeptide(L)'
;MAKDITFTRLHVSSGIHFILSGWEVASQISSIPFIDQDHYGGEILNFKTELQLLGVVVGFNDNYQLVADHLKMPPSCPLTSDATLLVLACMHYCPKSANKFVKALQHLKCLKTDSGFKSPVESFLFDPEWGCLLQVFSDIPILDQNFYGSTILCYKAELKKLGVLVDFEEALKNFSHRFPSDLSEFISEGKWLWTRLGSHRSPSECILFGPEWESIAPITVLPFIDDGDTHYGRAIHEYEEELKRMGVVIKLEDGVNFVANSLCFPSNPSRITRVNVLSLLECIRILQKKGCSFPESFWKKISQKWLKTNAGAGYRSPDQCCLFDAEWKRYLKLTDGPSLMKPFMVLEINSYRKELNSIGVIVDVGKGCSLIASHIDLHSDLVTITRIYNFLAEIKWEADAEADRRIWIPDGIENGQWVNPTECVLHDKDGLFSSQLYVLDKHYDQKLLEFFASAFGVKSIPTVDDFCKLWKVWESSGLQLSNGECCAFWVCVMRHWSLKTEELLADCLVKLPVDSGSEGILLFDRRDVFIADDLQLKDAFEQSSCGSIFVWYPRPSLPALPRTKLLEIFSKIGVRTISESVEKQELPLEEGVEFKQVKPRDIYIDKVLAKLILGFLCNSALNMEAAKRYEAVKCLQNLSVQETEEPIEERYSLSLTSGEIVNVRISQMIRWDRENAILFTQRLDKSNGHKNLLEYATHFSEVISKGVLWEMEDHINALAELIRLAFLLEFNEEAVGFLMKSKNLQIFMEDEEFLSAAFPYE
;
A
#
# COMPACT_ATOMS: atom_id res chain seq x y z
N MET A 1 6.68 -10.56 139.69
CA MET A 1 7.48 -11.76 140.01
C MET A 1 8.22 -12.16 138.75
N ALA A 2 9.52 -11.88 138.72
CA ALA A 2 10.43 -12.38 137.70
C ALA A 2 10.38 -13.92 137.75
N LYS A 3 9.95 -14.54 136.65
CA LYS A 3 10.27 -15.93 136.38
C LYS A 3 11.54 -15.91 135.55
N ASP A 4 12.65 -16.25 136.20
CA ASP A 4 13.91 -16.56 135.55
C ASP A 4 13.65 -17.53 134.39
N ILE A 5 13.89 -17.05 133.18
CA ILE A 5 13.97 -17.89 131.98
C ILE A 5 15.35 -18.55 132.07
N THR A 6 15.42 -19.73 132.67
CA THR A 6 16.64 -20.55 132.64
C THR A 6 16.80 -21.10 131.23
N PHE A 7 17.72 -20.51 130.46
CA PHE A 7 18.13 -20.87 129.09
C PHE A 7 18.86 -22.25 129.00
N THR A 8 18.51 -23.21 129.85
CA THR A 8 19.23 -24.49 130.00
C THR A 8 18.79 -25.61 129.06
N ARG A 9 17.91 -25.36 128.09
CA ARG A 9 17.43 -26.39 127.15
C ARG A 9 17.33 -25.95 125.69
N LEU A 10 18.22 -25.06 125.24
CA LEU A 10 18.57 -25.03 123.82
C LEU A 10 19.63 -26.11 123.60
N HIS A 11 19.19 -27.29 123.17
CA HIS A 11 20.10 -28.34 122.70
C HIS A 11 20.66 -27.88 121.33
N VAL A 12 21.65 -26.99 121.36
CA VAL A 12 22.36 -26.52 120.16
C VAL A 12 23.29 -27.66 119.72
N SER A 13 22.75 -28.60 118.96
CA SER A 13 23.51 -29.70 118.39
C SER A 13 24.37 -29.18 117.23
N SER A 14 25.57 -28.67 117.52
CA SER A 14 26.71 -28.44 116.60
C SER A 14 26.36 -27.94 115.18
N GLY A 15 25.28 -27.18 115.04
CA GLY A 15 24.65 -26.81 113.79
C GLY A 15 24.00 -25.45 113.95
N ILE A 16 24.16 -24.59 112.95
CA ILE A 16 23.56 -23.25 112.94
C ILE A 16 22.05 -23.44 112.81
N HIS A 17 21.29 -22.89 113.77
CA HIS A 17 19.82 -22.91 113.74
C HIS A 17 19.28 -21.56 113.23
N PHE A 18 18.13 -21.58 112.58
CA PHE A 18 17.55 -20.42 111.88
C PHE A 18 16.15 -20.09 112.40
N ILE A 19 15.77 -18.82 112.44
CA ILE A 19 14.37 -18.43 112.66
C ILE A 19 13.63 -18.41 111.32
N LEU A 20 12.51 -19.12 111.22
CA LEU A 20 11.72 -19.23 109.98
C LEU A 20 11.21 -17.87 109.46
N SER A 21 10.97 -16.89 110.34
CA SER A 21 10.54 -15.54 109.96
C SER A 21 11.56 -14.87 109.03
N GLY A 22 11.14 -14.60 107.79
CA GLY A 22 11.97 -14.08 106.70
C GLY A 22 12.65 -15.14 105.82
N TRP A 23 12.51 -16.44 106.14
CA TRP A 23 13.06 -17.58 105.38
C TRP A 23 11.98 -18.43 104.70
N GLU A 24 10.72 -17.98 104.70
CA GLU A 24 9.55 -18.75 104.29
C GLU A 24 9.69 -19.29 102.85
N VAL A 25 10.17 -18.47 101.93
CA VAL A 25 10.42 -18.85 100.53
C VAL A 25 11.60 -19.82 100.40
N ALA A 26 12.69 -19.57 101.13
CA ALA A 26 13.88 -20.43 101.14
C ALA A 26 13.60 -21.83 101.70
N SER A 27 12.69 -21.93 102.67
CA SER A 27 12.27 -23.21 103.25
C SER A 27 11.56 -24.13 102.25
N GLN A 28 10.96 -23.58 101.18
CA GLN A 28 10.30 -24.36 100.13
C GLN A 28 11.30 -25.14 99.26
N ILE A 29 12.55 -24.68 99.19
CA ILE A 29 13.57 -25.21 98.26
C ILE A 29 14.82 -25.74 98.97
N SER A 30 14.90 -25.62 100.29
CA SER A 30 16.08 -26.05 101.05
C SER A 30 15.70 -26.74 102.37
N SER A 31 16.50 -27.73 102.78
CA SER A 31 16.37 -28.40 104.07
C SER A 31 17.27 -27.74 105.12
N ILE A 32 17.05 -26.44 105.36
CA ILE A 32 17.74 -25.68 106.41
C ILE A 32 17.06 -25.98 107.76
N PRO A 33 17.82 -26.25 108.84
CA PRO A 33 17.25 -26.55 110.15
C PRO A 33 16.73 -25.27 110.84
N PHE A 34 15.41 -25.07 110.83
CA PHE A 34 14.76 -23.98 111.56
C PHE A 34 14.47 -24.35 113.01
N ILE A 35 14.42 -23.35 113.89
CA ILE A 35 13.93 -23.49 115.26
C ILE A 35 12.44 -23.83 115.21
N ASP A 36 12.06 -24.90 115.92
CA ASP A 36 10.69 -25.39 116.01
C ASP A 36 9.81 -24.43 116.82
N GLN A 37 9.14 -23.51 116.13
CA GLN A 37 8.27 -22.51 116.78
C GLN A 37 7.03 -23.14 117.43
N ASP A 38 6.59 -24.31 116.97
CA ASP A 38 5.47 -25.03 117.58
C ASP A 38 5.88 -25.60 118.94
N HIS A 39 7.14 -26.01 119.07
CA HIS A 39 7.71 -26.48 120.33
C HIS A 39 8.03 -25.35 121.32
N TYR A 40 8.64 -24.25 120.85
CA TYR A 40 9.13 -23.18 121.73
C TYR A 40 8.14 -22.02 121.96
N GLY A 41 7.07 -21.95 121.16
CA GLY A 41 6.05 -20.88 121.23
C GLY A 41 6.48 -19.57 120.57
N GLY A 42 5.51 -18.78 120.08
CA GLY A 42 5.76 -17.54 119.33
C GLY A 42 6.52 -16.44 120.08
N GLU A 43 6.57 -16.52 121.41
CA GLU A 43 7.33 -15.61 122.27
C GLU A 43 8.85 -15.68 122.03
N ILE A 44 9.36 -16.78 121.46
CA ILE A 44 10.78 -16.94 121.09
C ILE A 44 11.23 -15.85 120.10
N LEU A 45 10.30 -15.29 119.30
CA LEU A 45 10.57 -14.21 118.36
C LEU A 45 10.82 -12.86 119.04
N ASN A 46 10.54 -12.71 120.33
CA ASN A 46 10.86 -11.49 121.10
C ASN A 46 12.34 -11.43 121.50
N PHE A 47 13.06 -12.56 121.45
CA PHE A 47 14.46 -12.68 121.85
C PHE A 47 15.42 -12.70 120.64
N LYS A 48 15.07 -12.02 119.55
CA LYS A 48 15.86 -12.04 118.30
C LYS A 48 17.32 -11.62 118.52
N THR A 49 17.57 -10.61 119.34
CA THR A 49 18.92 -10.08 119.60
C THR A 49 19.74 -11.08 120.42
N GLU A 50 19.14 -11.73 121.42
CA GLU A 50 19.78 -12.76 122.23
C GLU A 50 20.06 -14.03 121.42
N LEU A 51 19.14 -14.44 120.55
CA LEU A 51 19.33 -15.58 119.66
C LEU A 51 20.48 -15.33 118.66
N GLN A 52 20.61 -14.10 118.16
CA GLN A 52 21.77 -13.70 117.33
C GLN A 52 23.10 -13.83 118.08
N LEU A 53 23.16 -13.44 119.37
CA LEU A 53 24.36 -13.62 120.21
C LEU A 53 24.71 -15.10 120.43
N LEU A 54 23.72 -15.99 120.37
CA LEU A 54 23.88 -17.45 120.47
C LEU A 54 24.21 -18.13 119.13
N GLY A 55 24.40 -17.35 118.05
CA GLY A 55 24.76 -17.88 116.73
C GLY A 55 23.55 -18.34 115.90
N VAL A 56 22.33 -18.01 116.29
CA VAL A 56 21.12 -18.22 115.47
C VAL A 56 21.03 -17.11 114.43
N VAL A 57 20.84 -17.48 113.16
CA VAL A 57 20.64 -16.49 112.09
C VAL A 57 19.18 -16.06 112.06
N VAL A 58 18.96 -14.75 112.19
CA VAL A 58 17.64 -14.10 112.21
C VAL A 58 17.45 -13.28 110.94
N GLY A 59 16.42 -13.62 110.16
CA GLY A 59 16.15 -13.03 108.84
C GLY A 59 17.07 -13.61 107.74
N PHE A 60 16.62 -13.52 106.48
CA PHE A 60 17.32 -14.12 105.34
C PHE A 60 18.65 -13.44 105.02
N ASN A 61 18.71 -12.11 105.09
CA ASN A 61 19.91 -11.29 104.87
C ASN A 61 20.75 -11.72 103.65
N ASP A 62 20.10 -12.08 102.54
CA ASP A 62 20.76 -12.46 101.29
C ASP A 62 21.73 -13.67 101.42
N ASN A 63 21.43 -14.61 102.33
CA ASN A 63 22.24 -15.81 102.56
C ASN A 63 22.02 -16.91 101.50
N TYR A 64 22.17 -16.54 100.22
CA TYR A 64 21.93 -17.41 99.06
C TYR A 64 22.80 -18.69 99.04
N GLN A 65 24.04 -18.62 99.53
CA GLN A 65 24.98 -19.76 99.52
C GLN A 65 24.48 -20.88 100.44
N LEU A 66 23.87 -20.52 101.56
CA LEU A 66 23.31 -21.48 102.49
C LEU A 66 22.13 -22.23 101.87
N VAL A 67 21.24 -21.54 101.16
CA VAL A 67 20.14 -22.16 100.41
C VAL A 67 20.68 -23.14 99.38
N ALA A 68 21.75 -22.77 98.68
CA ALA A 68 22.39 -23.60 97.68
C ALA A 68 23.10 -24.84 98.27
N ASP A 69 23.63 -24.76 99.48
CA ASP A 69 24.29 -25.88 100.15
C ASP A 69 23.32 -26.86 100.80
N HIS A 70 22.15 -26.39 101.21
CA HIS A 70 21.06 -27.20 101.77
C HIS A 70 19.92 -27.45 100.78
N LEU A 71 20.18 -27.31 99.47
CA LEU A 71 19.17 -27.49 98.41
C LEU A 71 18.49 -28.86 98.52
N LYS A 72 17.15 -28.86 98.68
CA LYS A 72 16.33 -30.07 98.70
C LYS A 72 15.02 -29.78 97.99
N MET A 73 14.83 -30.39 96.83
CA MET A 73 13.63 -30.14 96.03
C MET A 73 12.40 -30.83 96.63
N PRO A 74 11.24 -30.15 96.66
CA PRO A 74 10.00 -30.76 97.12
C PRO A 74 9.55 -31.87 96.15
N PRO A 75 8.99 -32.98 96.67
CA PRO A 75 8.52 -34.10 95.83
C PRO A 75 7.30 -33.75 94.96
N SER A 76 6.58 -32.67 95.29
CA SER A 76 5.43 -32.17 94.53
C SER A 76 5.75 -30.81 93.90
N CYS A 77 6.06 -30.81 92.61
CA CYS A 77 6.05 -29.63 91.73
C CYS A 77 4.58 -29.18 91.53
N PRO A 78 4.23 -27.87 91.54
CA PRO A 78 5.05 -26.75 91.09
C PRO A 78 5.58 -25.76 92.17
N LEU A 79 6.67 -25.06 91.84
CA LEU A 79 7.25 -23.97 92.66
C LEU A 79 6.35 -22.71 92.63
N THR A 80 6.33 -21.98 93.75
CA THR A 80 5.73 -20.64 93.79
C THR A 80 6.58 -19.63 93.00
N SER A 81 5.98 -18.51 92.56
CA SER A 81 6.70 -17.44 91.85
C SER A 81 7.94 -16.99 92.63
N ASP A 82 7.78 -16.76 93.93
CA ASP A 82 8.85 -16.28 94.81
C ASP A 82 9.93 -17.34 95.00
N ALA A 83 9.58 -18.63 95.08
CA ALA A 83 10.54 -19.71 95.16
C ALA A 83 11.36 -19.87 93.87
N THR A 84 10.73 -19.71 92.69
CA THR A 84 11.45 -19.68 91.42
C THR A 84 12.40 -18.48 91.33
N LEU A 85 11.95 -17.28 91.71
CA LEU A 85 12.81 -16.10 91.73
C LEU A 85 13.96 -16.25 92.72
N LEU A 86 13.73 -16.87 93.88
CA LEU A 86 14.78 -17.16 94.85
C LEU A 86 15.81 -18.16 94.31
N VAL A 87 15.37 -19.21 93.59
CA VAL A 87 16.29 -20.12 92.89
C VAL A 87 17.18 -19.36 91.91
N LEU A 88 16.59 -18.47 91.10
CA LEU A 88 17.34 -17.67 90.14
C LEU A 88 18.31 -16.71 90.85
N ALA A 89 17.88 -16.08 91.95
CA ALA A 89 18.74 -15.26 92.80
C ALA A 89 19.90 -16.06 93.40
N CYS A 90 19.66 -17.29 93.87
CA CYS A 90 20.72 -18.19 94.33
C CYS A 90 21.71 -18.53 93.20
N MET A 91 21.23 -18.80 91.99
CA MET A 91 22.10 -19.05 90.84
C MET A 91 22.93 -17.80 90.46
N HIS A 92 22.35 -16.62 90.61
CA HIS A 92 22.97 -15.33 90.32
C HIS A 92 24.07 -14.98 91.32
N TYR A 93 23.76 -14.97 92.62
CA TYR A 93 24.68 -14.59 93.68
C TYR A 93 25.65 -15.71 94.09
N CYS A 94 25.34 -16.97 93.78
CA CYS A 94 26.19 -18.13 94.06
C CYS A 94 26.50 -18.93 92.78
N PRO A 95 27.25 -18.35 91.81
CA PRO A 95 27.49 -18.97 90.51
C PRO A 95 28.22 -20.31 90.59
N LYS A 96 29.03 -20.54 91.64
CA LYS A 96 29.72 -21.83 91.89
C LYS A 96 28.72 -22.96 92.21
N SER A 97 27.58 -22.63 92.79
CA SER A 97 26.53 -23.59 93.15
C SER A 97 25.41 -23.68 92.11
N ALA A 98 25.40 -22.83 91.07
CA ALA A 98 24.35 -22.80 90.05
C ALA A 98 24.11 -24.16 89.38
N ASN A 99 25.16 -24.95 89.15
CA ASN A 99 25.05 -26.29 88.57
C ASN A 99 24.24 -27.28 89.43
N LYS A 100 24.16 -27.06 90.76
CA LYS A 100 23.31 -27.87 91.65
C LYS A 100 21.83 -27.66 91.30
N PHE A 101 21.44 -26.41 91.07
CA PHE A 101 20.08 -26.03 90.68
C PHE A 101 19.73 -26.51 89.27
N VAL A 102 20.65 -26.38 88.30
CA VAL A 102 20.44 -26.88 86.93
C VAL A 102 20.14 -28.37 86.93
N LYS A 103 20.99 -29.20 87.57
CA LYS A 103 20.77 -30.64 87.67
C LYS A 103 19.46 -31.01 88.35
N ALA A 104 19.01 -30.19 89.31
CA ALA A 104 17.78 -30.43 90.05
C ALA A 104 16.52 -30.06 89.26
N LEU A 105 16.56 -29.00 88.44
CA LEU A 105 15.36 -28.37 87.88
C LEU A 105 15.22 -28.50 86.36
N GLN A 106 16.31 -28.71 85.60
CA GLN A 106 16.34 -28.63 84.13
C GLN A 106 15.28 -29.47 83.41
N HIS A 107 14.88 -30.61 83.98
CA HIS A 107 13.89 -31.52 83.39
C HIS A 107 12.57 -31.61 84.19
N LEU A 108 12.46 -30.90 85.31
CA LEU A 108 11.24 -30.88 86.12
C LEU A 108 10.26 -29.85 85.56
N LYS A 109 8.96 -30.17 85.54
CA LYS A 109 7.90 -29.23 85.15
C LYS A 109 7.67 -28.17 86.23
N CYS A 110 8.66 -27.30 86.43
CA CYS A 110 8.73 -26.35 87.54
C CYS A 110 8.50 -24.89 87.12
N LEU A 111 8.55 -24.59 85.82
CA LEU A 111 8.32 -23.23 85.32
C LEU A 111 6.88 -23.09 84.82
N LYS A 112 6.19 -22.05 85.28
CA LYS A 112 4.87 -21.65 84.80
C LYS A 112 5.02 -20.97 83.45
N THR A 113 4.34 -21.52 82.45
CA THR A 113 4.19 -20.91 81.13
C THR A 113 2.72 -20.62 80.88
N ASP A 114 2.42 -19.87 79.83
CA ASP A 114 1.06 -19.70 79.29
C ASP A 114 0.33 -21.04 79.06
N SER A 115 1.10 -22.06 78.70
CA SER A 115 0.67 -23.44 78.38
C SER A 115 0.79 -24.42 79.56
N GLY A 116 0.70 -23.93 80.80
CA GLY A 116 0.78 -24.74 82.03
C GLY A 116 2.18 -24.81 82.63
N PHE A 117 2.48 -25.82 83.46
CA PHE A 117 3.84 -25.99 84.00
C PHE A 117 4.70 -26.87 83.08
N LYS A 118 5.85 -26.35 82.67
CA LYS A 118 6.78 -26.96 81.72
C LYS A 118 8.20 -27.04 82.28
N SER A 119 9.02 -27.89 81.67
CA SER A 119 10.44 -27.98 82.03
C SER A 119 11.20 -26.78 81.47
N PRO A 120 12.30 -26.34 82.12
CA PRO A 120 13.16 -25.30 81.59
C PRO A 120 13.54 -25.50 80.11
N VAL A 121 13.93 -26.72 79.72
CA VAL A 121 14.35 -27.05 78.34
C VAL A 121 13.23 -26.97 77.29
N GLU A 122 11.97 -27.01 77.72
CA GLU A 122 10.83 -26.86 76.83
C GLU A 122 10.33 -25.42 76.78
N SER A 123 10.75 -24.56 77.71
CA SER A 123 10.18 -23.23 77.95
C SER A 123 10.95 -22.14 77.19
N PHE A 124 10.22 -21.09 76.79
CA PHE A 124 10.77 -19.94 76.07
C PHE A 124 10.64 -18.67 76.91
N LEU A 125 11.67 -17.83 76.88
CA LEU A 125 11.57 -16.46 77.39
C LEU A 125 11.17 -15.55 76.23
N PHE A 126 10.02 -14.88 76.31
CA PHE A 126 9.54 -13.98 75.25
C PHE A 126 10.61 -12.95 74.85
N ASP A 127 10.90 -12.87 73.56
CA ASP A 127 11.71 -11.82 72.96
C ASP A 127 10.91 -11.14 71.83
N PRO A 128 10.78 -9.81 71.84
CA PRO A 128 10.10 -9.08 70.77
C PRO A 128 10.65 -9.39 69.36
N GLU A 129 11.95 -9.71 69.23
CA GLU A 129 12.59 -9.96 67.93
C GLU A 129 11.97 -11.14 67.17
N TRP A 130 11.49 -12.18 67.87
CA TRP A 130 10.82 -13.33 67.26
C TRP A 130 9.33 -13.43 67.64
N GLY A 131 8.80 -12.45 68.36
CA GLY A 131 7.41 -12.46 68.85
C GLY A 131 6.35 -12.59 67.75
N CYS A 132 6.64 -12.17 66.52
CA CYS A 132 5.74 -12.37 65.37
C CYS A 132 5.50 -13.85 65.05
N LEU A 133 6.48 -14.74 65.31
CA LEU A 133 6.35 -16.18 65.05
C LEU A 133 5.31 -16.85 65.96
N LEU A 134 4.99 -16.25 67.11
CA LEU A 134 3.94 -16.72 68.01
C LEU A 134 2.53 -16.57 67.41
N GLN A 135 2.36 -15.71 66.38
CA GLN A 135 1.11 -15.64 65.63
C GLN A 135 0.91 -16.85 64.72
N VAL A 136 2.00 -17.53 64.34
CA VAL A 136 2.01 -18.71 63.48
C VAL A 136 1.97 -19.99 64.30
N PHE A 137 2.64 -20.01 65.45
CA PHE A 137 2.78 -21.19 66.31
C PHE A 137 2.13 -20.95 67.67
N SER A 138 0.95 -21.54 67.90
CA SER A 138 0.21 -21.41 69.18
C SER A 138 0.74 -22.27 70.32
N ASP A 139 1.57 -23.27 70.02
CA ASP A 139 1.95 -24.34 70.96
C ASP A 139 3.36 -24.13 71.55
N ILE A 140 3.78 -22.88 71.69
CA ILE A 140 5.08 -22.50 72.23
C ILE A 140 4.89 -22.10 73.70
N PRO A 141 5.45 -22.82 74.66
CA PRO A 141 5.24 -22.51 76.08
C PRO A 141 6.14 -21.34 76.52
N ILE A 142 5.56 -20.15 76.58
CA ILE A 142 6.25 -18.92 76.97
C ILE A 142 6.13 -18.72 78.48
N LEU A 143 7.23 -18.35 79.16
CA LEU A 143 7.21 -18.04 80.59
C LEU A 143 6.14 -17.00 80.93
N ASP A 144 5.32 -17.32 81.92
CA ASP A 144 4.17 -16.51 82.32
C ASP A 144 4.64 -15.31 83.15
N GLN A 145 4.83 -14.17 82.47
CA GLN A 145 5.27 -12.95 83.12
C GLN A 145 4.24 -12.39 84.10
N ASN A 146 2.94 -12.72 83.96
CA ASN A 146 1.93 -12.34 84.94
C ASN A 146 2.09 -13.13 86.24
N PHE A 147 2.55 -14.38 86.14
CA PHE A 147 2.85 -15.22 87.30
C PHE A 147 4.15 -14.82 88.01
N TYR A 148 5.21 -14.50 87.26
CA TYR A 148 6.54 -14.23 87.83
C TYR A 148 6.87 -12.74 88.06
N GLY A 149 6.10 -11.82 87.48
CA GLY A 149 6.43 -10.40 87.44
C GLY A 149 7.62 -10.08 86.53
N SER A 150 7.93 -8.79 86.36
CA SER A 150 9.06 -8.35 85.52
C SER A 150 10.44 -8.76 86.04
N THR A 151 10.53 -9.14 87.32
CA THR A 151 11.79 -9.54 87.98
C THR A 151 12.44 -10.76 87.34
N ILE A 152 11.65 -11.67 86.74
CA ILE A 152 12.20 -12.85 86.05
C ILE A 152 13.12 -12.48 84.88
N LEU A 153 12.88 -11.33 84.24
CA LEU A 153 13.69 -10.83 83.12
C LEU A 153 15.10 -10.44 83.56
N CYS A 154 15.30 -10.09 84.84
CA CYS A 154 16.62 -9.77 85.39
C CYS A 154 17.55 -10.99 85.45
N TYR A 155 17.01 -12.21 85.34
CA TYR A 155 17.73 -13.47 85.47
C TYR A 155 17.89 -14.23 84.13
N LYS A 156 17.97 -13.48 83.00
CA LYS A 156 18.09 -14.03 81.65
C LYS A 156 19.25 -15.05 81.52
N ALA A 157 20.39 -14.78 82.15
CA ALA A 157 21.55 -15.66 82.12
C ALA A 157 21.36 -16.97 82.92
N GLU A 158 20.65 -16.90 84.05
CA GLU A 158 20.34 -18.03 84.90
C GLU A 158 19.25 -18.92 84.26
N LEU A 159 18.23 -18.31 83.64
CA LEU A 159 17.22 -19.02 82.86
C LEU A 159 17.85 -19.78 81.69
N LYS A 160 18.75 -19.14 80.94
CA LYS A 160 19.52 -19.78 79.88
C LYS A 160 20.33 -20.97 80.42
N LYS A 161 20.99 -20.82 81.58
CA LYS A 161 21.71 -21.93 82.24
C LYS A 161 20.79 -23.08 82.67
N LEU A 162 19.55 -22.81 83.06
CA LEU A 162 18.54 -23.83 83.36
C LEU A 162 18.07 -24.57 82.10
N GLY A 163 18.29 -24.01 80.91
CA GLY A 163 17.88 -24.57 79.62
C GLY A 163 16.70 -23.87 78.96
N VAL A 164 16.20 -22.76 79.54
CA VAL A 164 15.16 -21.95 78.90
C VAL A 164 15.72 -21.36 77.60
N LEU A 165 14.95 -21.45 76.52
CA LEU A 165 15.31 -20.88 75.23
C LEU A 165 15.13 -19.36 75.29
N VAL A 166 16.27 -18.68 75.25
CA VAL A 166 16.40 -17.25 75.55
C VAL A 166 17.03 -16.50 74.37
N ASP A 167 17.87 -17.16 73.56
CA ASP A 167 18.53 -16.56 72.41
C ASP A 167 17.72 -16.74 71.12
N PHE A 168 17.71 -15.69 70.31
CA PHE A 168 17.00 -15.64 69.03
C PHE A 168 17.40 -16.79 68.08
N GLU A 169 18.70 -17.05 67.92
CA GLU A 169 19.20 -18.07 66.97
C GLU A 169 18.79 -19.50 67.38
N GLU A 170 18.82 -19.81 68.69
CA GLU A 170 18.42 -21.12 69.20
C GLU A 170 16.90 -21.32 69.12
N ALA A 171 16.13 -20.25 69.39
CA ALA A 171 14.69 -20.25 69.19
C ALA A 171 14.34 -20.49 67.71
N LEU A 172 15.01 -19.81 66.77
CA LEU A 172 14.83 -20.01 65.33
C LEU A 172 15.17 -21.44 64.88
N LYS A 173 16.25 -22.05 65.38
CA LYS A 173 16.56 -23.46 65.09
C LYS A 173 15.43 -24.38 65.55
N ASN A 174 14.83 -24.11 66.72
CA ASN A 174 13.66 -24.87 67.18
C ASN A 174 12.45 -24.67 66.27
N PHE A 175 12.18 -23.44 65.81
CA PHE A 175 11.10 -23.16 64.85
C PHE A 175 11.34 -23.76 63.47
N SER A 176 12.60 -23.85 63.04
CA SER A 176 12.97 -24.38 61.71
C SER A 176 12.47 -25.81 61.51
N HIS A 177 12.47 -26.63 62.56
CA HIS A 177 11.98 -28.01 62.55
C HIS A 177 10.45 -28.12 62.65
N ARG A 178 9.75 -27.01 62.94
CA ARG A 178 8.29 -26.95 63.07
C ARG A 178 7.60 -26.37 61.84
N PHE A 179 8.33 -25.75 60.90
CA PHE A 179 7.73 -25.27 59.67
C PHE A 179 7.27 -26.45 58.80
N PRO A 180 5.98 -26.51 58.40
CA PRO A 180 5.50 -27.54 57.48
C PRO A 180 6.21 -27.47 56.12
N SER A 181 6.39 -28.61 55.45
CA SER A 181 6.80 -28.65 54.03
C SER A 181 5.92 -27.75 53.15
N ASP A 182 4.64 -27.71 53.48
CA ASP A 182 3.58 -26.99 52.78
C ASP A 182 3.73 -25.47 52.91
N LEU A 183 4.52 -24.98 53.88
CA LEU A 183 4.79 -23.54 54.01
C LEU A 183 5.66 -23.04 52.85
N SER A 184 6.62 -23.84 52.38
CA SER A 184 7.45 -23.44 51.23
C SER A 184 6.60 -23.31 49.97
N GLU A 185 5.68 -24.24 49.75
CA GLU A 185 4.70 -24.21 48.65
C GLU A 185 3.76 -23.00 48.81
N PHE A 186 3.25 -22.76 50.01
CA PHE A 186 2.41 -21.60 50.30
C PHE A 186 3.14 -20.27 50.07
N ILE A 187 4.42 -20.16 50.43
CA ILE A 187 5.21 -18.94 50.20
C ILE A 187 5.49 -18.75 48.70
N SER A 188 5.80 -19.82 47.96
CA SER A 188 6.12 -19.72 46.53
C SER A 188 4.90 -19.56 45.63
N GLU A 189 3.75 -20.12 46.01
CA GLU A 189 2.53 -20.15 45.19
C GLU A 189 1.45 -19.17 45.69
N GLY A 190 1.50 -18.81 46.98
CA GLY A 190 0.54 -17.91 47.60
C GLY A 190 0.65 -16.49 47.04
N LYS A 191 -0.52 -15.85 46.83
CA LYS A 191 -0.60 -14.48 46.33
C LYS A 191 -0.50 -13.47 47.47
N TRP A 192 0.73 -13.20 47.94
CA TRP A 192 0.97 -12.31 49.06
C TRP A 192 1.81 -11.07 48.69
N LEU A 193 2.62 -11.13 47.63
CA LEU A 193 3.44 -9.99 47.21
C LEU A 193 2.59 -8.92 46.53
N TRP A 194 2.61 -7.71 47.09
CA TRP A 194 1.97 -6.54 46.52
C TRP A 194 2.81 -5.97 45.38
N THR A 195 2.15 -5.65 44.27
CA THR A 195 2.80 -5.11 43.09
C THR A 195 2.34 -3.70 42.79
N ARG A 196 3.15 -2.94 42.05
CA ARG A 196 2.82 -1.59 41.56
C ARG A 196 1.58 -1.57 40.64
N LEU A 197 1.06 -2.74 40.25
CA LEU A 197 -0.21 -2.89 39.53
C LEU A 197 -1.45 -2.87 40.46
N GLY A 198 -1.26 -2.76 41.79
CA GLY A 198 -2.33 -2.67 42.77
C GLY A 198 -2.99 -4.01 43.11
N SER A 199 -2.24 -5.12 43.01
CA SER A 199 -2.75 -6.47 43.27
C SER A 199 -1.70 -7.36 43.92
N HIS A 200 -2.14 -8.25 44.81
CA HIS A 200 -1.31 -9.34 45.33
C HIS A 200 -1.08 -10.43 44.29
N ARG A 201 0.16 -10.92 44.18
CA ARG A 201 0.62 -11.93 43.23
C ARG A 201 1.54 -12.94 43.91
N SER A 202 1.71 -14.10 43.30
CA SER A 202 2.71 -15.07 43.76
C SER A 202 4.12 -14.57 43.41
N PRO A 203 5.16 -14.98 44.14
CA PRO A 203 6.55 -14.66 43.79
C PRO A 203 6.90 -14.93 42.33
N SER A 204 6.50 -16.07 41.77
CA SER A 204 6.72 -16.43 40.36
C SER A 204 6.04 -15.51 39.34
N GLU A 205 5.04 -14.72 39.76
CA GLU A 205 4.33 -13.73 38.95
C GLU A 205 4.85 -12.29 39.17
N CYS A 206 5.92 -12.12 39.96
CA CYS A 206 6.46 -10.82 40.35
C CYS A 206 7.85 -10.57 39.75
N ILE A 207 8.18 -9.28 39.57
CA ILE A 207 9.50 -8.83 39.14
C ILE A 207 10.07 -7.89 40.21
N LEU A 208 11.32 -8.10 40.62
CA LEU A 208 12.05 -7.11 41.41
C LEU A 208 12.61 -6.04 40.46
N PHE A 209 12.21 -4.79 40.64
CA PHE A 209 12.61 -3.71 39.73
C PHE A 209 14.11 -3.39 39.86
N GLY A 210 14.85 -3.54 38.78
CA GLY A 210 16.29 -3.22 38.73
C GLY A 210 16.68 -2.41 37.49
N PRO A 211 17.96 -2.00 37.37
CA PRO A 211 18.44 -1.15 36.27
C PRO A 211 18.17 -1.70 34.87
N GLU A 212 18.21 -3.03 34.69
CA GLU A 212 17.93 -3.69 33.40
C GLU A 212 16.49 -3.43 32.91
N TRP A 213 15.55 -3.18 33.83
CA TRP A 213 14.14 -3.01 33.54
C TRP A 213 13.77 -1.56 33.20
N GLU A 214 14.62 -0.58 33.53
CA GLU A 214 14.35 0.85 33.33
C GLU A 214 14.03 1.19 31.87
N SER A 215 14.70 0.53 30.93
CA SER A 215 14.52 0.78 29.51
C SER A 215 13.26 0.13 28.94
N ILE A 216 12.75 -0.96 29.51
CA ILE A 216 11.54 -1.63 28.98
C ILE A 216 10.25 -1.20 29.70
N ALA A 217 10.35 -0.77 30.96
CA ALA A 217 9.22 -0.39 31.79
C ALA A 217 8.29 0.69 31.17
N PRO A 218 8.79 1.75 30.49
CA PRO A 218 7.92 2.78 29.92
C PRO A 218 7.00 2.32 28.78
N ILE A 219 7.27 1.15 28.20
CA ILE A 219 6.52 0.59 27.07
C ILE A 219 5.85 -0.76 27.42
N THR A 220 5.79 -1.11 28.70
CA THR A 220 5.21 -2.36 29.21
C THR A 220 4.39 -2.12 30.48
N VAL A 221 3.56 -3.09 30.85
CA VAL A 221 2.80 -3.08 32.12
C VAL A 221 3.22 -4.29 32.96
N LEU A 222 4.36 -4.14 33.64
CA LEU A 222 5.03 -5.23 34.34
C LEU A 222 4.63 -5.31 35.83
N PRO A 223 4.50 -6.51 36.41
CA PRO A 223 4.16 -6.73 37.82
C PRO A 223 5.37 -6.52 38.74
N PHE A 224 5.91 -5.29 38.75
CA PHE A 224 7.00 -4.95 39.68
C PHE A 224 6.51 -4.99 41.12
N ILE A 225 7.29 -5.58 42.03
CA ILE A 225 7.07 -5.47 43.48
C ILE A 225 7.04 -3.99 43.86
N ASP A 226 6.10 -3.61 44.72
CA ASP A 226 5.98 -2.23 45.18
C ASP A 226 7.05 -1.90 46.25
N ASP A 227 8.23 -1.56 45.76
CA ASP A 227 9.37 -1.05 46.54
C ASP A 227 9.25 0.46 46.88
N GLY A 228 8.06 1.06 46.70
CA GLY A 228 7.76 2.40 47.16
C GLY A 228 7.55 2.45 48.67
N ASP A 229 7.72 3.64 49.25
CA ASP A 229 7.58 3.86 50.70
C ASP A 229 6.17 3.55 51.25
N THR A 230 5.19 3.35 50.36
CA THR A 230 3.80 2.98 50.70
C THR A 230 3.61 1.52 51.07
N HIS A 231 4.49 0.62 50.61
CA HIS A 231 4.38 -0.81 50.86
C HIS A 231 5.70 -1.37 51.41
N TYR A 232 6.58 -1.91 50.55
CA TYR A 232 7.78 -2.62 51.03
C TYR A 232 9.00 -1.71 51.19
N GLY A 233 8.99 -0.52 50.57
CA GLY A 233 10.12 0.40 50.57
C GLY A 233 11.38 -0.18 49.92
N ARG A 234 12.47 0.59 49.98
CA ARG A 234 13.75 0.17 49.38
C ARG A 234 14.43 -1.00 50.07
N ALA A 235 14.06 -1.30 51.32
CA ALA A 235 14.60 -2.43 52.09
C ALA A 235 14.27 -3.78 51.46
N ILE A 236 13.23 -3.89 50.62
CA ILE A 236 12.90 -5.13 49.92
C ILE A 236 14.03 -5.65 49.02
N HIS A 237 14.90 -4.76 48.55
CA HIS A 237 16.07 -5.10 47.74
C HIS A 237 17.17 -5.80 48.55
N GLU A 238 17.17 -5.69 49.88
CA GLU A 238 18.10 -6.42 50.76
C GLU A 238 17.84 -7.94 50.75
N TYR A 239 16.64 -8.35 50.30
CA TYR A 239 16.19 -9.75 50.22
C TYR A 239 16.20 -10.31 48.79
N GLU A 240 17.00 -9.74 47.88
CA GLU A 240 17.02 -10.15 46.45
C GLU A 240 17.23 -11.67 46.27
N GLU A 241 18.18 -12.26 47.00
CA GLU A 241 18.50 -13.68 46.89
C GLU A 241 17.37 -14.56 47.42
N GLU A 242 16.72 -14.17 48.51
CA GLU A 242 15.56 -14.84 49.07
C GLU A 242 14.37 -14.76 48.11
N LEU A 243 14.07 -13.58 47.58
CA LEU A 243 12.99 -13.37 46.61
C LEU A 243 13.21 -14.18 45.34
N LYS A 244 14.46 -14.23 44.85
CA LYS A 244 14.84 -15.05 43.71
C LYS A 244 14.64 -16.55 43.99
N ARG A 245 15.00 -17.03 45.18
CA ARG A 245 14.75 -18.43 45.58
C ARG A 245 13.25 -18.76 45.66
N MET A 246 12.42 -17.78 46.00
CA MET A 246 10.96 -17.92 46.01
C MET A 246 10.34 -17.89 44.61
N GLY A 247 11.08 -17.47 43.58
CA GLY A 247 10.64 -17.44 42.19
C GLY A 247 10.46 -16.04 41.60
N VAL A 248 10.73 -14.97 42.35
CA VAL A 248 10.69 -13.60 41.83
C VAL A 248 11.72 -13.44 40.72
N VAL A 249 11.29 -12.87 39.59
CA VAL A 249 12.18 -12.58 38.48
C VAL A 249 13.01 -11.34 38.81
N ILE A 250 14.33 -11.50 38.78
CA ILE A 250 15.28 -10.41 39.03
C ILE A 250 15.80 -9.83 37.71
N LYS A 251 16.35 -10.69 36.85
CA LYS A 251 16.99 -10.26 35.59
C LYS A 251 16.01 -10.19 34.43
N LEU A 252 16.28 -9.27 33.50
CA LEU A 252 15.47 -9.11 32.29
C LEU A 252 15.49 -10.38 31.43
N GLU A 253 16.65 -11.03 31.31
CA GLU A 253 16.83 -12.25 30.50
C GLU A 253 15.88 -13.38 30.90
N ASP A 254 15.59 -13.50 32.20
CA ASP A 254 14.70 -14.52 32.77
C ASP A 254 13.22 -14.12 32.64
N GLY A 255 12.94 -12.82 32.58
CA GLY A 255 11.59 -12.26 32.56
C GLY A 255 11.05 -11.79 31.21
N VAL A 256 11.74 -12.06 30.10
CA VAL A 256 11.30 -11.60 28.75
C VAL A 256 9.87 -12.03 28.37
N ASN A 257 9.36 -13.12 28.95
CA ASN A 257 7.96 -13.55 28.76
C ASN A 257 6.96 -12.55 29.34
N PHE A 258 7.28 -11.88 30.46
CA PHE A 258 6.45 -10.81 30.99
C PHE A 258 6.36 -9.65 30.00
N VAL A 259 7.47 -9.28 29.36
CA VAL A 259 7.52 -8.21 28.35
C VAL A 259 6.62 -8.56 27.15
N ALA A 260 6.71 -9.80 26.63
CA ALA A 260 5.86 -10.24 25.52
C ALA A 260 4.36 -10.19 25.87
N ASN A 261 3.99 -10.59 27.08
CA ASN A 261 2.59 -10.63 27.54
C ASN A 261 2.03 -9.24 27.92
N SER A 262 2.89 -8.27 28.25
CA SER A 262 2.48 -6.98 28.81
C SER A 262 2.89 -5.75 27.99
N LEU A 263 3.28 -5.96 26.73
CA LEU A 263 3.66 -4.85 25.84
C LEU A 263 2.51 -3.85 25.71
N CYS A 264 2.77 -2.59 26.05
CA CYS A 264 1.79 -1.53 26.01
C CYS A 264 2.47 -0.19 25.68
N PHE A 265 2.36 0.22 24.42
CA PHE A 265 2.90 1.51 24.01
C PHE A 265 2.12 2.69 24.59
N PRO A 266 2.80 3.80 24.93
CA PRO A 266 2.14 5.03 25.36
C PRO A 266 1.28 5.62 24.23
N SER A 267 0.16 6.27 24.60
CA SER A 267 -0.75 6.90 23.63
C SER A 267 -0.08 7.95 22.73
N ASN A 268 0.97 8.61 23.24
CA ASN A 268 1.84 9.46 22.44
C ASN A 268 3.16 8.71 22.14
N PRO A 269 3.40 8.27 20.89
CA PRO A 269 4.61 7.57 20.50
C PRO A 269 5.91 8.35 20.71
N SER A 270 5.86 9.69 20.86
CA SER A 270 7.06 10.48 21.15
C SER A 270 7.70 10.21 22.50
N ARG A 271 6.99 9.51 23.39
CA ARG A 271 7.53 9.03 24.67
C ARG A 271 8.38 7.77 24.51
N ILE A 272 8.31 7.09 23.36
CA ILE A 272 9.13 5.93 23.06
C ILE A 272 10.50 6.43 22.62
N THR A 273 11.48 6.25 23.50
CA THR A 273 12.86 6.65 23.28
C THR A 273 13.66 5.54 22.57
N ARG A 274 14.84 5.89 22.07
CA ARG A 274 15.76 4.91 21.45
C ARG A 274 16.08 3.74 22.38
N VAL A 275 16.32 4.00 23.67
CA VAL A 275 16.67 2.93 24.62
C VAL A 275 15.51 1.95 24.83
N ASN A 276 14.26 2.43 24.76
CA ASN A 276 13.09 1.56 24.83
C ASN A 276 13.03 0.61 23.62
N VAL A 277 13.28 1.13 22.41
CA VAL A 277 13.30 0.32 21.18
C VAL A 277 14.40 -0.74 21.23
N LEU A 278 15.62 -0.37 21.61
CA LEU A 278 16.73 -1.32 21.70
C LEU A 278 16.47 -2.40 22.76
N SER A 279 15.93 -2.02 23.92
CA SER A 279 15.56 -2.97 24.98
C SER A 279 14.48 -3.94 24.52
N LEU A 280 13.47 -3.48 23.76
CA LEU A 280 12.45 -4.35 23.17
C LEU A 280 13.03 -5.31 22.13
N LEU A 281 13.93 -4.83 21.26
CA LEU A 281 14.60 -5.68 20.27
C LEU A 281 15.49 -6.73 20.93
N GLU A 282 16.18 -6.42 22.02
CA GLU A 282 16.93 -7.40 22.80
C GLU A 282 16.01 -8.43 23.46
N CYS A 283 14.85 -8.02 24.01
CA CYS A 283 13.86 -8.96 24.51
C CYS A 283 13.38 -9.93 23.41
N ILE A 284 13.09 -9.41 22.21
CA ILE A 284 12.71 -10.23 21.04
C ILE A 284 13.82 -11.21 20.67
N ARG A 285 15.08 -10.75 20.64
CA ARG A 285 16.25 -11.60 20.37
C ARG A 285 16.35 -12.74 21.37
N ILE A 286 16.19 -12.46 22.66
CA ILE A 286 16.25 -13.47 23.72
C ILE A 286 15.10 -14.47 23.57
N LEU A 287 13.87 -13.99 23.35
CA LEU A 287 12.69 -14.84 23.12
C LEU A 287 12.87 -15.77 21.91
N GLN A 288 13.41 -15.25 20.81
CA GLN A 288 13.71 -16.02 19.62
C GLN A 288 14.79 -17.08 19.87
N LYS A 289 15.86 -16.74 20.59
CA LYS A 289 16.91 -17.70 20.99
C LYS A 289 16.37 -18.81 21.90
N LYS A 290 15.42 -18.49 22.79
CA LYS A 290 14.75 -19.44 23.68
C LYS A 290 13.65 -20.27 22.99
N GLY A 291 13.29 -19.95 21.75
CA GLY A 291 12.21 -20.63 21.02
C GLY A 291 10.81 -20.36 21.59
N CYS A 292 10.62 -19.25 22.31
CA CYS A 292 9.34 -18.88 22.91
C CYS A 292 8.36 -18.39 21.84
N SER A 293 7.08 -18.74 21.97
CA SER A 293 6.02 -18.18 21.13
C SER A 293 5.60 -16.79 21.62
N PHE A 294 5.23 -15.93 20.68
CA PHE A 294 4.69 -14.61 20.98
C PHE A 294 3.15 -14.67 21.05
N PRO A 295 2.50 -14.09 22.07
CA PRO A 295 1.05 -14.06 22.14
C PRO A 295 0.46 -13.16 21.05
N GLU A 296 -0.78 -13.40 20.63
CA GLU A 296 -1.46 -12.58 19.60
C GLU A 296 -1.54 -11.09 20.00
N SER A 297 -1.74 -10.82 21.29
CA SER A 297 -1.76 -9.47 21.87
C SER A 297 -0.46 -8.70 21.61
N PHE A 298 0.70 -9.38 21.60
CA PHE A 298 1.99 -8.78 21.29
C PHE A 298 2.03 -8.25 19.86
N TRP A 299 1.66 -9.08 18.88
CA TRP A 299 1.65 -8.70 17.47
C TRP A 299 0.66 -7.58 17.17
N LYS A 300 -0.50 -7.58 17.82
CA LYS A 300 -1.48 -6.50 17.73
C LYS A 300 -0.93 -5.16 18.24
N LYS A 301 -0.05 -5.16 19.23
CA LYS A 301 0.60 -3.95 19.75
C LYS A 301 1.79 -3.55 18.88
N ILE A 302 2.63 -4.50 18.46
CA ILE A 302 3.78 -4.26 17.58
C ILE A 302 3.39 -3.64 16.23
N SER A 303 2.24 -4.05 15.66
CA SER A 303 1.74 -3.51 14.38
C SER A 303 1.23 -2.06 14.46
N GLN A 304 1.18 -1.45 15.65
CA GLN A 304 0.77 -0.05 15.81
C GLN A 304 1.82 0.93 15.29
N LYS A 305 1.45 2.21 15.17
CA LYS A 305 2.36 3.29 14.74
C LYS A 305 3.23 3.78 15.89
N TRP A 306 4.45 3.27 16.00
CA TRP A 306 5.36 3.62 17.09
C TRP A 306 6.82 3.85 16.68
N LEU A 307 7.21 3.48 15.46
CA LEU A 307 8.56 3.69 14.96
C LEU A 307 8.68 5.06 14.29
N LYS A 308 9.74 5.80 14.62
CA LYS A 308 9.99 7.12 14.04
C LYS A 308 10.79 7.00 12.74
N THR A 309 10.23 7.52 11.64
CA THR A 309 10.89 7.58 10.34
C THR A 309 11.32 8.99 9.98
N ASN A 310 12.18 9.14 8.97
CA ASN A 310 12.54 10.44 8.41
C ASN A 310 11.59 10.93 7.29
N ALA A 311 10.71 10.07 6.77
CA ALA A 311 9.70 10.47 5.78
C ALA A 311 8.47 11.08 6.47
N GLY A 312 8.35 12.41 6.35
CA GLY A 312 7.28 13.20 6.96
C GLY A 312 7.41 13.37 8.49
N ALA A 313 6.46 14.06 9.11
CA ALA A 313 6.45 14.37 10.54
C ALA A 313 5.74 13.31 11.41
N GLY A 314 5.89 12.01 11.09
CA GLY A 314 5.04 10.94 11.66
C GLY A 314 5.75 9.69 12.21
N TYR A 315 5.05 8.97 13.08
CA TYR A 315 5.37 7.60 13.50
C TYR A 315 4.63 6.60 12.61
N ARG A 316 5.26 5.47 12.32
CA ARG A 316 4.77 4.44 11.41
C ARG A 316 4.77 3.06 12.06
N SER A 317 3.98 2.16 11.49
CA SER A 317 4.03 0.75 11.85
C SER A 317 5.28 0.11 11.24
N PRO A 318 5.78 -1.00 11.80
CA PRO A 318 6.99 -1.65 11.31
C PRO A 318 6.99 -1.97 9.82
N ASP A 319 5.90 -2.48 9.27
CA ASP A 319 5.69 -2.80 7.86
C ASP A 319 5.75 -1.59 6.91
N GLN A 320 5.67 -0.39 7.46
CA GLN A 320 5.80 0.89 6.74
C GLN A 320 7.16 1.56 6.95
N CYS A 321 8.17 0.80 7.42
CA CYS A 321 9.51 1.30 7.71
C CYS A 321 10.57 0.47 6.99
N CYS A 322 11.64 1.13 6.54
CA CYS A 322 12.82 0.46 5.97
C CYS A 322 14.05 0.63 6.87
N LEU A 323 14.85 -0.44 6.98
CA LEU A 323 16.19 -0.39 7.55
C LEU A 323 17.21 -0.09 6.44
N PHE A 324 17.59 1.19 6.30
CA PHE A 324 18.58 1.63 5.31
C PHE A 324 20.01 1.28 5.74
N ASP A 325 20.47 0.09 5.33
CA ASP A 325 21.84 -0.38 5.54
C ASP A 325 22.79 0.03 4.38
N ALA A 326 23.95 -0.62 4.28
CA ALA A 326 24.94 -0.31 3.25
C ALA A 326 24.48 -0.69 1.83
N GLU A 327 23.57 -1.65 1.69
CA GLU A 327 23.04 -2.09 0.41
C GLU A 327 22.12 -1.03 -0.18
N TRP A 328 21.18 -0.53 0.63
CA TRP A 328 20.26 0.56 0.27
C TRP A 328 21.00 1.83 -0.20
N LYS A 329 22.11 2.17 0.46
CA LYS A 329 22.93 3.36 0.15
C LYS A 329 23.56 3.33 -1.24
N ARG A 330 23.62 2.17 -1.90
CA ARG A 330 24.08 2.07 -3.29
C ARG A 330 23.10 2.69 -4.27
N TYR A 331 21.81 2.75 -3.91
CA TYR A 331 20.74 3.17 -4.79
C TYR A 331 20.03 4.44 -4.30
N LEU A 332 19.72 4.51 -3.00
CA LEU A 332 18.88 5.54 -2.41
C LEU A 332 19.60 6.29 -1.29
N LYS A 333 19.25 7.56 -1.12
CA LYS A 333 19.57 8.33 0.08
C LYS A 333 18.56 8.02 1.17
N LEU A 334 18.98 8.26 2.42
CA LEU A 334 18.13 8.05 3.59
C LEU A 334 16.77 8.74 3.44
N THR A 335 16.75 9.96 2.90
CA THR A 335 15.55 10.81 2.71
C THR A 335 14.58 10.33 1.64
N ASP A 336 14.96 9.38 0.80
CA ASP A 336 14.17 9.02 -0.39
C ASP A 336 12.97 8.14 -0.05
N GLY A 337 12.96 7.52 1.14
CA GLY A 337 11.86 6.68 1.61
C GLY A 337 11.71 6.73 3.13
N PRO A 338 10.77 5.94 3.69
CA PRO A 338 10.49 5.91 5.13
C PRO A 338 11.54 5.11 5.90
N SER A 339 12.75 5.66 5.98
CA SER A 339 13.83 5.07 6.75
C SER A 339 13.72 5.38 8.24
N LEU A 340 14.16 4.47 9.09
CA LEU A 340 14.25 4.71 10.54
C LEU A 340 15.17 5.91 10.84
N MET A 341 14.72 6.85 11.67
CA MET A 341 15.37 8.16 11.82
C MET A 341 16.75 8.11 12.52
N LYS A 342 17.70 8.93 12.06
CA LYS A 342 19.11 8.95 12.53
C LYS A 342 19.36 9.06 14.05
N PRO A 343 18.57 9.78 14.87
CA PRO A 343 18.73 9.76 16.34
C PRO A 343 18.47 8.38 16.97
N PHE A 344 17.83 7.46 16.25
CA PHE A 344 17.72 6.04 16.57
C PHE A 344 18.83 5.19 15.90
N MET A 345 19.52 5.71 14.87
CA MET A 345 20.56 5.01 14.11
C MET A 345 21.97 5.31 14.62
N VAL A 346 22.40 4.56 15.63
CA VAL A 346 23.81 4.22 15.82
C VAL A 346 23.99 2.78 15.33
N LEU A 347 25.23 2.40 14.96
CA LEU A 347 25.70 1.08 14.50
C LEU A 347 24.98 -0.13 15.13
N GLU A 348 24.52 0.01 16.37
CA GLU A 348 23.83 -0.97 17.19
C GLU A 348 22.49 -1.46 16.61
N ILE A 349 21.67 -0.61 15.98
CA ILE A 349 20.34 -1.03 15.46
C ILE A 349 20.46 -2.02 14.30
N ASN A 350 21.52 -1.89 13.49
CA ASN A 350 21.80 -2.83 12.39
C ASN A 350 22.14 -4.23 12.90
N SER A 351 22.60 -4.37 14.15
CA SER A 351 22.82 -5.68 14.76
C SER A 351 21.49 -6.42 14.98
N TYR A 352 20.37 -5.71 15.07
CA TYR A 352 19.02 -6.25 15.27
C TYR A 352 18.26 -6.50 13.95
N ARG A 353 18.97 -6.69 12.83
CA ARG A 353 18.34 -6.87 11.50
C ARG A 353 17.31 -8.00 11.47
N LYS A 354 17.57 -9.11 12.17
CA LYS A 354 16.65 -10.27 12.18
C LYS A 354 15.38 -9.97 12.96
N GLU A 355 15.53 -9.30 14.10
CA GLU A 355 14.48 -8.91 15.01
C GLU A 355 13.57 -7.85 14.37
N LEU A 356 14.17 -6.84 13.72
CA LEU A 356 13.45 -5.83 12.94
C LEU A 356 12.63 -6.46 11.81
N ASN A 357 13.23 -7.38 11.05
CA ASN A 357 12.52 -8.11 10.01
C ASN A 357 11.37 -8.96 10.58
N SER A 358 11.55 -9.55 11.77
CA SER A 358 10.51 -10.37 12.41
C SER A 358 9.30 -9.58 12.89
N ILE A 359 9.47 -8.28 13.19
CA ILE A 359 8.36 -7.39 13.55
C ILE A 359 7.72 -6.68 12.35
N GLY A 360 8.23 -6.90 11.14
CA GLY A 360 7.69 -6.37 9.89
C GLY A 360 8.52 -5.26 9.23
N VAL A 361 9.60 -4.78 9.85
CA VAL A 361 10.47 -3.77 9.20
C VAL A 361 11.13 -4.34 7.97
N ILE A 362 11.06 -3.61 6.86
CA ILE A 362 11.63 -4.03 5.60
C ILE A 362 13.15 -3.84 5.66
N VAL A 363 13.88 -4.95 5.66
CA VAL A 363 15.35 -4.96 5.66
C VAL A 363 15.97 -5.31 4.32
N ASP A 364 15.18 -5.92 3.42
CA ASP A 364 15.60 -6.36 2.11
C ASP A 364 15.23 -5.32 1.05
N VAL A 365 16.20 -4.97 0.21
CA VAL A 365 16.04 -3.92 -0.81
C VAL A 365 14.94 -4.29 -1.82
N GLY A 366 14.93 -5.54 -2.28
CA GLY A 366 13.94 -6.02 -3.26
C GLY A 366 12.51 -5.94 -2.71
N LYS A 367 12.30 -6.37 -1.47
CA LYS A 367 10.98 -6.33 -0.81
C LYS A 367 10.48 -4.92 -0.51
N GLY A 368 11.36 -3.92 -0.50
CA GLY A 368 10.99 -2.55 -0.19
C GLY A 368 10.57 -1.70 -1.36
N CYS A 369 10.67 -2.21 -2.61
CA CYS A 369 10.36 -1.42 -3.80
C CYS A 369 8.93 -0.87 -3.80
N SER A 370 7.93 -1.68 -3.44
CA SER A 370 6.54 -1.21 -3.38
C SER A 370 6.32 -0.13 -2.31
N LEU A 371 7.01 -0.24 -1.16
CA LEU A 371 6.95 0.80 -0.14
C LEU A 371 7.60 2.09 -0.64
N ILE A 372 8.77 2.02 -1.28
CA ILE A 372 9.42 3.19 -1.89
C ILE A 372 8.55 3.82 -2.98
N ALA A 373 7.99 3.00 -3.88
CA ALA A 373 7.11 3.46 -4.94
C ALA A 373 5.87 4.18 -4.38
N SER A 374 5.21 3.63 -3.35
CA SER A 374 4.07 4.30 -2.70
C SER A 374 4.43 5.61 -1.98
N HIS A 375 5.71 5.85 -1.72
CA HIS A 375 6.20 7.07 -1.07
C HIS A 375 6.74 8.10 -2.05
N ILE A 376 6.90 7.76 -3.33
CA ILE A 376 7.51 8.66 -4.31
C ILE A 376 6.70 9.96 -4.46
N ASP A 377 5.37 9.85 -4.40
CA ASP A 377 4.42 10.97 -4.53
C ASP A 377 4.49 11.99 -3.38
N LEU A 378 5.20 11.68 -2.30
CA LEU A 378 5.46 12.63 -1.21
C LEU A 378 6.62 13.58 -1.51
N HIS A 379 7.35 13.34 -2.59
CA HIS A 379 8.45 14.19 -3.05
C HIS A 379 7.99 15.13 -4.16
N SER A 380 8.68 16.27 -4.25
CA SER A 380 8.51 17.27 -5.33
C SER A 380 9.83 17.67 -5.99
N ASP A 381 10.96 17.12 -5.52
CA ASP A 381 12.30 17.40 -6.07
C ASP A 381 12.63 16.41 -7.19
N LEU A 382 12.90 16.94 -8.40
CA LEU A 382 13.22 16.14 -9.57
C LEU A 382 14.44 15.24 -9.34
N VAL A 383 15.47 15.72 -8.62
CA VAL A 383 16.70 14.94 -8.40
C VAL A 383 16.44 13.70 -7.54
N THR A 384 15.54 13.83 -6.55
CA THR A 384 15.15 12.73 -5.67
C THR A 384 14.20 11.76 -6.37
N ILE A 385 13.21 12.28 -7.09
CA ILE A 385 12.25 11.46 -7.85
C ILE A 385 12.98 10.65 -8.93
N THR A 386 13.86 11.27 -9.72
CA THR A 386 14.66 10.58 -10.75
C THR A 386 15.57 9.52 -10.16
N ARG A 387 16.14 9.75 -8.96
CA ARG A 387 16.94 8.73 -8.26
C ARG A 387 16.09 7.53 -7.83
N ILE A 388 14.87 7.80 -7.33
CA ILE A 388 13.92 6.74 -6.96
C ILE A 388 13.47 5.94 -8.20
N TYR A 389 13.12 6.61 -9.31
CA TYR A 389 12.79 5.90 -10.55
C TYR A 389 13.93 5.03 -11.06
N ASN A 390 15.16 5.52 -11.02
CA ASN A 390 16.34 4.74 -11.41
C ASN A 390 16.50 3.49 -10.54
N PHE A 391 16.25 3.60 -9.24
CA PHE A 391 16.24 2.46 -8.32
C PHE A 391 15.14 1.45 -8.67
N LEU A 392 13.89 1.91 -8.87
CA LEU A 392 12.77 1.05 -9.23
C LEU A 392 12.99 0.35 -10.58
N ALA A 393 13.57 1.05 -11.55
CA ALA A 393 13.95 0.50 -12.85
C ALA A 393 15.04 -0.58 -12.71
N GLU A 394 16.05 -0.36 -11.86
CA GLU A 394 17.13 -1.32 -11.62
C GLU A 394 16.63 -2.64 -11.03
N ILE A 395 15.64 -2.57 -10.14
CA ILE A 395 15.03 -3.76 -9.52
C ILE A 395 13.90 -4.34 -10.37
N LYS A 396 13.60 -3.74 -11.53
CA LYS A 396 12.51 -4.15 -12.43
C LYS A 396 11.16 -4.19 -11.72
N TRP A 397 10.92 -3.20 -10.87
CA TRP A 397 9.64 -3.06 -10.21
C TRP A 397 8.55 -2.78 -11.24
N GLU A 398 7.41 -3.45 -11.11
CA GLU A 398 6.23 -3.22 -11.92
C GLU A 398 5.10 -2.72 -11.01
N ALA A 399 4.30 -1.78 -11.52
CA ALA A 399 3.20 -1.25 -10.74
C ALA A 399 2.05 -2.27 -10.68
N ASP A 400 1.52 -2.53 -9.49
CA ASP A 400 0.32 -3.35 -9.34
C ASP A 400 -0.89 -2.69 -10.03
N ALA A 401 -1.88 -3.49 -10.44
CA ALA A 401 -3.08 -3.00 -11.12
C ALA A 401 -3.98 -2.12 -10.23
N GLU A 402 -3.87 -2.25 -8.91
CA GLU A 402 -4.65 -1.52 -7.90
C GLU A 402 -3.97 -0.23 -7.41
N ALA A 403 -2.72 0.03 -7.79
CA ALA A 403 -1.99 1.22 -7.35
C ALA A 403 -2.43 2.47 -8.12
N ASP A 404 -2.56 3.61 -7.42
CA ASP A 404 -2.64 4.94 -8.02
C ASP A 404 -1.31 5.24 -8.74
N ARG A 405 -1.19 4.74 -9.97
CA ARG A 405 -0.01 4.95 -10.80
C ARG A 405 0.07 6.42 -11.18
N ARG A 406 1.13 7.11 -10.78
CA ARG A 406 1.39 8.50 -11.15
C ARG A 406 2.81 8.67 -11.65
N ILE A 407 2.99 9.60 -12.58
CA ILE A 407 4.29 9.98 -13.13
C ILE A 407 4.50 11.45 -12.83
N TRP A 408 5.71 11.82 -12.44
CA TRP A 408 6.07 13.21 -12.16
C TRP A 408 6.40 13.93 -13.46
N ILE A 409 5.82 15.10 -13.68
CA ILE A 409 6.15 16.00 -14.79
C ILE A 409 6.79 17.25 -14.17
N PRO A 410 8.10 17.46 -14.37
CA PRO A 410 8.78 18.61 -13.79
C PRO A 410 8.41 19.91 -14.52
N ASP A 411 8.18 20.96 -13.74
CA ASP A 411 8.05 22.36 -14.16
C ASP A 411 9.20 23.16 -13.50
N GLY A 412 10.40 23.04 -14.06
CA GLY A 412 11.64 23.49 -13.41
C GLY A 412 12.23 22.45 -12.46
N ILE A 413 13.02 22.89 -11.47
CA ILE A 413 13.78 22.00 -10.57
C ILE A 413 12.98 21.61 -9.31
N GLU A 414 12.24 22.56 -8.74
CA GLU A 414 11.56 22.40 -7.44
C GLU A 414 10.03 22.26 -7.56
N ASN A 415 9.48 22.46 -8.76
CA ASN A 415 8.05 22.42 -9.04
C ASN A 415 7.73 21.39 -10.12
N GLY A 416 6.48 20.98 -10.17
CA GLY A 416 5.96 19.99 -11.11
C GLY A 416 4.63 19.43 -10.63
N GLN A 417 4.15 18.41 -11.31
CA GLN A 417 2.88 17.78 -11.02
C GLN A 417 2.91 16.27 -11.22
N TRP A 418 2.13 15.56 -10.42
CA TRP A 418 1.88 14.13 -10.56
C TRP A 418 0.69 13.92 -11.50
N VAL A 419 0.91 13.22 -12.61
CA VAL A 419 -0.10 13.00 -13.67
C VAL A 419 -0.37 11.51 -13.86
N ASN A 420 -1.50 11.19 -14.48
CA ASN A 420 -1.85 9.80 -14.78
C ASN A 420 -1.02 9.28 -15.99
N PRO A 421 -0.46 8.06 -15.94
CA PRO A 421 0.28 7.47 -17.07
C PRO A 421 -0.48 7.44 -18.40
N THR A 422 -1.82 7.40 -18.37
CA THR A 422 -2.67 7.41 -19.58
C THR A 422 -2.68 8.75 -20.31
N GLU A 423 -2.33 9.84 -19.59
CA GLU A 423 -2.15 11.19 -20.12
C GLU A 423 -0.71 11.43 -20.61
N CYS A 424 0.17 10.42 -20.50
CA CYS A 424 1.56 10.49 -20.93
C CYS A 424 1.79 9.75 -22.25
N VAL A 425 2.84 10.17 -22.95
CA VAL A 425 3.44 9.47 -24.09
C VAL A 425 4.96 9.55 -23.98
N LEU A 426 5.68 8.53 -24.43
CA LEU A 426 7.15 8.59 -24.41
C LEU A 426 7.65 9.62 -25.41
N HIS A 427 7.16 9.57 -26.65
CA HIS A 427 7.63 10.39 -27.76
C HIS A 427 6.49 11.07 -28.52
N ASP A 428 6.69 12.34 -28.87
CA ASP A 428 5.85 13.09 -29.80
C ASP A 428 6.73 13.67 -30.91
N LYS A 429 6.97 12.85 -31.95
CA LYS A 429 7.91 13.18 -33.04
C LYS A 429 7.48 14.40 -33.84
N ASP A 430 6.17 14.63 -33.94
CA ASP A 430 5.58 15.69 -34.74
C ASP A 430 5.27 16.95 -33.90
N GLY A 431 5.37 16.86 -32.56
CA GLY A 431 5.17 17.98 -31.64
C GLY A 431 3.72 18.42 -31.48
N LEU A 432 2.76 17.60 -31.91
CA LEU A 432 1.34 17.96 -32.02
C LEU A 432 0.56 17.85 -30.71
N PHE A 433 1.03 17.05 -29.77
CA PHE A 433 0.26 16.64 -28.59
C PHE A 433 0.67 17.36 -27.32
N SER A 434 1.67 18.24 -27.38
CA SER A 434 2.20 18.94 -26.20
C SER A 434 1.16 19.71 -25.36
N SER A 435 0.00 20.06 -25.94
CA SER A 435 -1.12 20.71 -25.24
C SER A 435 -2.13 19.74 -24.63
N GLN A 436 -2.09 18.44 -24.98
CA GLN A 436 -3.07 17.43 -24.55
C GLN A 436 -2.43 16.25 -23.79
N LEU A 437 -1.18 15.93 -24.08
CA LEU A 437 -0.43 14.82 -23.50
C LEU A 437 0.92 15.29 -22.98
N TYR A 438 1.39 14.66 -21.91
CA TYR A 438 2.73 14.88 -21.37
C TYR A 438 3.75 14.02 -22.09
N VAL A 439 4.72 14.65 -22.75
CA VAL A 439 5.76 13.97 -23.54
C VAL A 439 7.00 13.75 -22.67
N LEU A 440 7.28 12.49 -22.31
CA LEU A 440 8.26 12.16 -21.28
C LEU A 440 9.72 12.27 -21.73
N ASP A 441 10.02 12.11 -23.02
CA ASP A 441 11.39 12.20 -23.56
C ASP A 441 12.02 13.60 -23.44
N LYS A 442 11.21 14.62 -23.15
CA LYS A 442 11.65 15.98 -22.82
C LYS A 442 12.24 16.08 -21.41
N HIS A 443 11.93 15.14 -20.54
CA HIS A 443 12.21 15.22 -19.10
C HIS A 443 13.09 14.09 -18.58
N TYR A 444 13.04 12.92 -19.22
CA TYR A 444 13.68 11.70 -18.73
C TYR A 444 14.57 11.05 -19.79
N ASP A 445 15.60 10.34 -19.33
CA ASP A 445 16.51 9.59 -20.20
C ASP A 445 15.88 8.29 -20.74
N GLN A 446 16.53 7.71 -21.75
CA GLN A 446 16.07 6.48 -22.41
C GLN A 446 15.82 5.32 -21.45
N LYS A 447 16.65 5.16 -20.41
CA LYS A 447 16.50 4.06 -19.42
C LYS A 447 15.17 4.21 -18.67
N LEU A 448 14.84 5.43 -18.26
CA LEU A 448 13.59 5.71 -17.58
C LEU A 448 12.38 5.66 -18.51
N LEU A 449 12.51 6.05 -19.78
CA LEU A 449 11.44 5.90 -20.77
C LEU A 449 11.05 4.43 -20.96
N GLU A 450 12.03 3.53 -21.05
CA GLU A 450 11.79 2.08 -21.12
C GLU A 450 11.09 1.56 -19.86
N PHE A 451 11.49 2.06 -18.69
CA PHE A 451 10.84 1.74 -17.42
C PHE A 451 9.39 2.24 -17.35
N PHE A 452 9.09 3.46 -17.82
CA PHE A 452 7.70 3.95 -17.86
C PHE A 452 6.84 3.15 -18.84
N ALA A 453 7.41 2.69 -19.95
CA ALA A 453 6.73 1.81 -20.89
C ALA A 453 6.33 0.48 -20.23
N SER A 454 7.28 -0.17 -19.52
CA SER A 454 7.07 -1.49 -18.94
C SER A 454 6.28 -1.46 -17.63
N ALA A 455 6.68 -0.63 -16.67
CA ALA A 455 6.12 -0.64 -15.32
C ALA A 455 4.78 0.10 -15.23
N PHE A 456 4.57 1.14 -16.05
CA PHE A 456 3.37 1.98 -16.01
C PHE A 456 2.45 1.79 -17.22
N GLY A 457 2.90 1.10 -18.27
CA GLY A 457 2.13 0.91 -19.50
C GLY A 457 2.01 2.18 -20.34
N VAL A 458 2.96 3.13 -20.21
CA VAL A 458 2.95 4.36 -21.00
C VAL A 458 3.14 4.04 -22.48
N LYS A 459 2.26 4.56 -23.33
CA LYS A 459 2.32 4.39 -24.78
C LYS A 459 3.58 5.05 -25.36
N SER A 460 4.24 4.38 -26.29
CA SER A 460 5.48 4.88 -26.91
C SER A 460 5.25 6.10 -27.80
N ILE A 461 4.17 6.09 -28.57
CA ILE A 461 3.75 7.18 -29.47
C ILE A 461 2.22 7.37 -29.34
N PRO A 462 1.68 8.53 -29.76
CA PRO A 462 0.23 8.75 -29.76
C PRO A 462 -0.47 7.74 -30.67
N THR A 463 -1.62 7.26 -30.22
CA THR A 463 -2.44 6.28 -30.95
C THR A 463 -3.40 6.98 -31.93
N VAL A 464 -4.02 6.23 -32.83
CA VAL A 464 -5.04 6.79 -33.72
C VAL A 464 -6.20 7.43 -32.94
N ASP A 465 -6.57 6.89 -31.78
CA ASP A 465 -7.59 7.47 -30.90
C ASP A 465 -7.17 8.85 -30.35
N ASP A 466 -5.88 9.01 -30.01
CA ASP A 466 -5.34 10.31 -29.59
C ASP A 466 -5.39 11.32 -30.75
N PHE A 467 -4.99 10.91 -31.96
CA PHE A 467 -5.10 11.73 -33.16
C PHE A 467 -6.56 12.09 -33.48
N CYS A 468 -7.52 11.19 -33.25
CA CYS A 468 -8.95 11.43 -33.39
C CYS A 468 -9.45 12.51 -32.41
N LYS A 469 -9.01 12.45 -31.14
CA LYS A 469 -9.31 13.50 -30.15
C LYS A 469 -8.69 14.84 -30.56
N LEU A 470 -7.46 14.83 -31.04
CA LEU A 470 -6.79 16.02 -31.55
C LEU A 470 -7.55 16.62 -32.75
N TRP A 471 -8.00 15.77 -33.68
CA TRP A 471 -8.78 16.20 -34.84
C TRP A 471 -10.07 16.91 -34.44
N LYS A 472 -10.81 16.39 -33.45
CA LYS A 472 -12.02 17.05 -32.91
C LYS A 472 -11.73 18.45 -32.34
N VAL A 473 -10.56 18.65 -31.73
CA VAL A 473 -10.12 19.98 -31.29
C VAL A 473 -9.89 20.90 -32.49
N TRP A 474 -9.25 20.40 -33.55
CA TRP A 474 -9.07 21.16 -34.79
C TRP A 474 -10.42 21.54 -35.43
N GLU A 475 -11.35 20.60 -35.55
CA GLU A 475 -12.69 20.83 -36.13
C GLU A 475 -13.51 21.92 -35.43
N SER A 476 -13.36 22.02 -34.10
CA SER A 476 -14.08 22.96 -33.24
C SER A 476 -13.38 24.32 -33.11
N SER A 477 -12.04 24.35 -33.25
CA SER A 477 -11.24 25.57 -33.15
C SER A 477 -11.41 26.52 -34.34
N GLY A 478 -11.81 26.00 -35.52
CA GLY A 478 -11.84 26.77 -36.77
C GLY A 478 -10.46 27.19 -37.28
N LEU A 479 -9.38 26.61 -36.74
CA LEU A 479 -8.01 26.88 -37.16
C LEU A 479 -7.72 26.29 -38.54
N GLN A 480 -6.91 27.02 -39.32
CA GLN A 480 -6.29 26.50 -40.53
C GLN A 480 -5.17 25.53 -40.17
N LEU A 481 -5.22 24.32 -40.72
CA LEU A 481 -4.18 23.33 -40.51
C LEU A 481 -2.99 23.60 -41.44
N SER A 482 -1.79 23.47 -40.90
CA SER A 482 -0.57 23.41 -41.69
C SER A 482 -0.47 22.08 -42.45
N ASN A 483 0.30 22.09 -43.53
CA ASN A 483 0.57 20.87 -44.30
C ASN A 483 1.24 19.78 -43.44
N GLY A 484 2.12 20.17 -42.50
CA GLY A 484 2.79 19.25 -41.58
C GLY A 484 1.83 18.57 -40.61
N GLU A 485 0.92 19.32 -39.99
CA GLU A 485 -0.10 18.78 -39.06
C GLU A 485 -1.02 17.78 -39.75
N CYS A 486 -1.55 18.14 -40.93
CA CYS A 486 -2.42 17.27 -41.69
C CYS A 486 -1.66 16.00 -42.17
N CYS A 487 -0.43 16.16 -42.66
CA CYS A 487 0.41 15.02 -43.03
C CYS A 487 0.65 14.06 -41.86
N ALA A 488 1.00 14.57 -40.68
CA ALA A 488 1.28 13.74 -39.51
C ALA A 488 0.06 12.90 -39.09
N PHE A 489 -1.15 13.49 -39.10
CA PHE A 489 -2.39 12.76 -38.85
C PHE A 489 -2.57 11.61 -39.85
N TRP A 490 -2.54 11.90 -41.15
CA TRP A 490 -2.78 10.88 -42.16
C TRP A 490 -1.67 9.83 -42.21
N VAL A 491 -0.41 10.17 -41.92
CA VAL A 491 0.69 9.20 -41.83
C VAL A 491 0.43 8.23 -40.67
N CYS A 492 -0.05 8.73 -39.53
CA CYS A 492 -0.42 7.90 -38.39
C CYS A 492 -1.56 6.94 -38.76
N VAL A 493 -2.62 7.45 -39.40
CA VAL A 493 -3.75 6.66 -39.89
C VAL A 493 -3.29 5.58 -40.86
N MET A 494 -2.45 5.93 -41.85
CA MET A 494 -1.96 4.98 -42.85
C MET A 494 -1.11 3.86 -42.25
N ARG A 495 -0.27 4.17 -41.26
CA ARG A 495 0.57 3.16 -40.59
C ARG A 495 -0.25 2.12 -39.80
N HIS A 496 -1.42 2.51 -39.32
CA HIS A 496 -2.27 1.69 -38.46
C HIS A 496 -3.63 1.38 -39.12
N TRP A 497 -3.70 1.39 -40.45
CA TRP A 497 -4.94 1.16 -41.17
C TRP A 497 -5.48 -0.25 -40.94
N SER A 498 -6.74 -0.36 -40.53
CA SER A 498 -7.46 -1.61 -40.24
C SER A 498 -8.97 -1.37 -40.30
N LEU A 499 -9.79 -2.42 -40.33
CA LEU A 499 -11.26 -2.30 -40.23
C LEU A 499 -11.69 -1.50 -38.99
N LYS A 500 -11.02 -1.70 -37.84
CA LYS A 500 -11.30 -0.93 -36.61
C LYS A 500 -10.94 0.55 -36.76
N THR A 501 -9.86 0.85 -37.47
CA THR A 501 -9.42 2.22 -37.75
C THR A 501 -10.38 2.91 -38.70
N GLU A 502 -10.90 2.18 -39.69
CA GLU A 502 -11.91 2.66 -40.64
C GLU A 502 -13.21 3.05 -39.92
N GLU A 503 -13.76 2.16 -39.08
CA GLU A 503 -14.95 2.44 -38.26
C GLU A 503 -14.72 3.66 -37.35
N LEU A 504 -13.58 3.70 -36.64
CA LEU A 504 -13.22 4.81 -35.75
C LEU A 504 -13.18 6.14 -36.49
N LEU A 505 -12.57 6.19 -37.69
CA LEU A 505 -12.45 7.43 -38.46
C LEU A 505 -13.78 7.83 -39.10
N ALA A 506 -14.59 6.87 -39.54
CA ALA A 506 -15.93 7.14 -40.07
C ALA A 506 -16.85 7.78 -39.02
N ASP A 507 -16.68 7.43 -37.73
CA ASP A 507 -17.39 8.02 -36.61
C ASP A 507 -16.74 9.32 -36.10
N CYS A 508 -15.41 9.41 -36.15
CA CYS A 508 -14.67 10.54 -35.60
C CYS A 508 -14.64 11.77 -36.51
N LEU A 509 -14.46 11.57 -37.82
CA LEU A 509 -14.19 12.65 -38.76
C LEU A 509 -15.50 13.23 -39.29
N VAL A 510 -15.95 14.32 -38.66
CA VAL A 510 -17.12 15.08 -39.11
C VAL A 510 -16.72 16.04 -40.21
N LYS A 511 -15.52 16.62 -40.13
CA LYS A 511 -14.96 17.50 -41.13
C LYS A 511 -13.66 16.94 -41.72
N LEU A 512 -13.46 17.16 -43.01
CA LEU A 512 -12.32 16.68 -43.78
C LEU A 512 -11.50 17.82 -44.37
N PRO A 513 -10.20 17.56 -44.62
CA PRO A 513 -9.31 18.59 -45.12
C PRO A 513 -9.59 18.87 -46.59
N VAL A 514 -9.63 20.15 -46.93
CA VAL A 514 -9.83 20.69 -48.28
C VAL A 514 -8.71 21.68 -48.59
N ASP A 515 -8.20 21.59 -49.81
CA ASP A 515 -7.08 22.42 -50.28
C ASP A 515 -7.60 23.78 -50.73
N SER A 516 -7.37 24.84 -49.94
CA SER A 516 -7.78 26.21 -50.25
C SER A 516 -6.70 27.01 -50.99
N GLY A 517 -5.69 26.32 -51.58
CA GLY A 517 -4.59 26.97 -52.28
C GLY A 517 -3.57 27.57 -51.31
N SER A 518 -3.30 28.87 -51.42
CA SER A 518 -2.27 29.56 -50.62
C SER A 518 -2.67 29.86 -49.17
N GLU A 519 -3.95 29.68 -48.81
CA GLU A 519 -4.48 30.01 -47.48
C GLU A 519 -4.44 28.85 -46.47
N GLY A 520 -3.70 27.77 -46.77
CA GLY A 520 -3.60 26.60 -45.88
C GLY A 520 -4.75 25.60 -46.05
N ILE A 521 -4.84 24.64 -45.13
CA ILE A 521 -5.81 23.54 -45.20
C ILE A 521 -7.01 23.87 -44.33
N LEU A 522 -8.19 23.94 -44.93
CA LEU A 522 -9.46 24.13 -44.23
C LEU A 522 -10.16 22.80 -43.97
N LEU A 523 -11.01 22.75 -42.95
CA LEU A 523 -11.82 21.58 -42.60
C LEU A 523 -13.30 21.86 -42.91
N PHE A 524 -13.87 21.14 -43.88
CA PHE A 524 -15.28 21.24 -44.29
C PHE A 524 -16.07 20.01 -43.89
N ASP A 525 -17.40 20.13 -43.73
CA ASP A 525 -18.27 18.99 -43.40
C ASP A 525 -18.04 17.86 -44.41
N ARG A 526 -17.78 16.65 -43.93
CA ARG A 526 -17.49 15.47 -44.76
C ARG A 526 -18.52 15.28 -45.88
N ARG A 527 -19.78 15.65 -45.66
CA ARG A 527 -20.87 15.51 -46.64
C ARG A 527 -20.74 16.46 -47.83
N ASP A 528 -20.00 17.55 -47.65
CA ASP A 528 -19.74 18.62 -48.63
C ASP A 528 -18.29 18.58 -49.16
N VAL A 529 -17.56 17.49 -48.88
CA VAL A 529 -16.24 17.23 -49.43
C VAL A 529 -16.32 16.05 -50.40
N PHE A 530 -15.68 16.16 -51.56
CA PHE A 530 -15.83 15.20 -52.66
C PHE A 530 -14.49 14.65 -53.16
N ILE A 531 -14.52 13.42 -53.65
CA ILE A 531 -13.43 12.84 -54.45
C ILE A 531 -13.63 13.27 -55.90
N ALA A 532 -12.60 13.90 -56.48
CA ALA A 532 -12.59 14.29 -57.89
C ALA A 532 -12.28 13.09 -58.80
N ASP A 533 -13.29 12.31 -59.15
CA ASP A 533 -13.21 11.21 -60.11
C ASP A 533 -13.41 11.68 -61.57
N ASP A 534 -14.16 12.76 -61.77
CA ASP A 534 -14.29 13.46 -63.04
C ASP A 534 -13.50 14.78 -63.02
N LEU A 535 -12.50 14.89 -63.89
CA LEU A 535 -11.62 16.07 -63.95
C LEU A 535 -12.28 17.28 -64.61
N GLN A 536 -13.24 17.10 -65.53
CA GLN A 536 -13.96 18.23 -66.12
C GLN A 536 -14.90 18.86 -65.10
N LEU A 537 -15.64 18.03 -64.35
CA LEU A 537 -16.46 18.51 -63.23
C LEU A 537 -15.56 19.17 -62.19
N LYS A 538 -14.43 18.54 -61.85
CA LYS A 538 -13.47 19.12 -60.91
C LYS A 538 -13.04 20.53 -61.32
N ASP A 539 -12.55 20.70 -62.54
CA ASP A 539 -12.08 21.98 -63.04
C ASP A 539 -13.21 23.03 -63.08
N ALA A 540 -14.43 22.63 -63.44
CA ALA A 540 -15.60 23.51 -63.47
C ALA A 540 -16.01 24.00 -62.07
N PHE A 541 -16.02 23.11 -61.07
CA PHE A 541 -16.34 23.48 -59.68
C PHE A 541 -15.21 24.30 -59.03
N GLU A 542 -13.93 23.99 -59.29
CA GLU A 542 -12.80 24.80 -58.78
C GLU A 542 -12.78 26.22 -59.36
N GLN A 543 -13.27 26.41 -60.60
CA GLN A 543 -13.40 27.74 -61.22
C GLN A 543 -14.65 28.52 -60.78
N SER A 544 -15.57 27.87 -60.05
CA SER A 544 -16.78 28.51 -59.52
C SER A 544 -16.48 29.34 -58.26
N SER A 545 -17.47 30.11 -57.80
CA SER A 545 -17.35 30.89 -56.56
C SER A 545 -17.33 30.06 -55.27
N CYS A 546 -17.54 28.74 -55.36
CA CYS A 546 -17.66 27.85 -54.18
C CYS A 546 -16.31 27.53 -53.51
N GLY A 547 -15.18 27.92 -54.10
CA GLY A 547 -13.87 27.49 -53.64
C GLY A 547 -13.64 25.99 -53.87
N SER A 548 -12.53 25.46 -53.35
CA SER A 548 -12.27 24.02 -53.45
C SER A 548 -13.23 23.27 -52.55
N ILE A 549 -13.88 22.24 -53.09
CA ILE A 549 -14.76 21.29 -52.38
C ILE A 549 -14.16 19.88 -52.39
N PHE A 550 -12.92 19.75 -52.85
CA PHE A 550 -12.28 18.46 -53.08
C PHE A 550 -11.35 18.09 -51.93
N VAL A 551 -11.30 16.80 -51.60
CA VAL A 551 -10.39 16.29 -50.57
C VAL A 551 -8.96 16.75 -50.81
N TRP A 552 -8.31 17.20 -49.74
CA TRP A 552 -6.91 17.61 -49.76
C TRP A 552 -5.97 16.42 -49.98
N TYR A 553 -4.86 16.68 -50.68
CA TYR A 553 -3.75 15.75 -50.83
C TYR A 553 -2.41 16.48 -50.60
N PRO A 554 -1.41 15.81 -50.02
CA PRO A 554 -0.07 16.39 -49.86
C PRO A 554 0.55 16.71 -51.23
N ARG A 555 1.09 17.93 -51.36
CA ARG A 555 1.82 18.40 -52.54
C ARG A 555 3.23 18.87 -52.10
N PRO A 556 4.32 18.21 -52.55
CA PRO A 556 4.34 17.00 -53.38
C PRO A 556 3.82 15.77 -52.64
N SER A 557 3.44 14.73 -53.38
CA SER A 557 3.05 13.44 -52.79
C SER A 557 4.22 12.89 -51.96
N LEU A 558 3.93 12.45 -50.74
CA LEU A 558 4.93 11.84 -49.87
C LEU A 558 4.93 10.31 -50.07
N PRO A 559 6.11 9.64 -50.03
CA PRO A 559 6.16 8.18 -50.09
C PRO A 559 5.38 7.49 -48.96
N ALA A 560 5.30 8.13 -47.79
CA ALA A 560 4.52 7.67 -46.65
C ALA A 560 3.00 7.91 -46.80
N LEU A 561 2.61 8.80 -47.71
CA LEU A 561 1.21 9.12 -48.05
C LEU A 561 0.96 9.03 -49.57
N PRO A 562 1.00 7.84 -50.18
CA PRO A 562 0.62 7.68 -51.58
C PRO A 562 -0.82 8.15 -51.81
N ARG A 563 -1.00 9.04 -52.78
CA ARG A 563 -2.31 9.61 -53.13
C ARG A 563 -3.39 8.55 -53.39
N THR A 564 -3.02 7.43 -54.03
CA THR A 564 -3.95 6.32 -54.31
C THR A 564 -4.50 5.68 -53.04
N LYS A 565 -3.68 5.56 -51.99
CA LYS A 565 -4.11 5.02 -50.69
C LYS A 565 -4.97 6.01 -49.92
N LEU A 566 -4.65 7.30 -49.96
CA LEU A 566 -5.53 8.33 -49.39
C LEU A 566 -6.92 8.33 -50.06
N LEU A 567 -6.98 8.17 -51.38
CA LEU A 567 -8.24 8.07 -52.11
C LEU A 567 -9.06 6.84 -51.66
N GLU A 568 -8.41 5.68 -51.51
CA GLU A 568 -9.05 4.47 -50.96
C GLU A 568 -9.60 4.73 -49.54
N ILE A 569 -8.82 5.39 -48.68
CA ILE A 569 -9.24 5.73 -47.31
C ILE A 569 -10.44 6.67 -47.32
N PHE A 570 -10.38 7.77 -48.08
CA PHE A 570 -11.49 8.72 -48.19
C PHE A 570 -12.77 8.04 -48.67
N SER A 571 -12.68 7.17 -49.68
CA SER A 571 -13.82 6.38 -50.16
C SER A 571 -14.39 5.48 -49.06
N LYS A 572 -13.54 4.77 -48.30
CA LYS A 572 -13.97 3.88 -47.21
C LYS A 572 -14.59 4.59 -46.02
N ILE A 573 -14.17 5.81 -45.70
CA ILE A 573 -14.78 6.61 -44.63
C ILE A 573 -16.05 7.37 -45.09
N GLY A 574 -16.55 7.08 -46.30
CA GLY A 574 -17.85 7.55 -46.80
C GLY A 574 -17.80 8.87 -47.58
N VAL A 575 -16.65 9.28 -48.11
CA VAL A 575 -16.57 10.45 -48.99
C VAL A 575 -17.10 10.07 -50.38
N ARG A 576 -18.05 10.86 -50.89
CA ARG A 576 -18.70 10.63 -52.19
C ARG A 576 -17.81 11.12 -53.34
N THR A 577 -17.99 10.54 -54.52
CA THR A 577 -17.43 11.06 -55.76
C THR A 577 -18.24 12.25 -56.27
N ILE A 578 -17.62 13.13 -57.06
CA ILE A 578 -18.32 14.31 -57.58
C ILE A 578 -19.34 13.91 -58.65
N SER A 579 -19.01 12.94 -59.50
CA SER A 579 -19.90 12.46 -60.57
C SER A 579 -21.23 11.90 -60.06
N GLU A 580 -21.22 11.19 -58.93
CA GLU A 580 -22.42 10.62 -58.29
C GLU A 580 -23.21 11.65 -57.47
N SER A 581 -22.59 12.78 -57.13
CA SER A 581 -23.18 13.79 -56.24
C SER A 581 -23.87 14.94 -56.97
N VAL A 582 -23.58 15.12 -58.26
CA VAL A 582 -24.16 16.17 -59.08
C VAL A 582 -25.44 15.69 -59.76
N GLU A 583 -26.46 16.55 -59.77
CA GLU A 583 -27.63 16.34 -60.61
C GLU A 583 -27.37 17.01 -61.97
N LYS A 584 -27.39 16.18 -63.02
CA LYS A 584 -27.26 16.63 -64.39
C LYS A 584 -28.62 17.05 -64.92
N GLN A 585 -28.73 18.30 -65.36
CA GLN A 585 -29.92 18.82 -66.01
C GLN A 585 -29.58 19.27 -67.42
N GLU A 586 -30.26 18.68 -68.39
CA GLU A 586 -30.21 19.18 -69.76
C GLU A 586 -31.02 20.46 -69.85
N LEU A 587 -30.37 21.56 -70.22
CA LEU A 587 -31.07 22.83 -70.39
C LEU A 587 -31.96 22.75 -71.65
N PRO A 588 -33.22 23.20 -71.61
CA PRO A 588 -33.98 23.39 -72.82
C PRO A 588 -33.22 24.39 -73.70
N LEU A 589 -33.14 24.10 -74.99
CA LEU A 589 -32.61 25.07 -75.95
C LEU A 589 -33.54 26.29 -75.91
N GLU A 590 -33.01 27.46 -75.57
CA GLU A 590 -33.82 28.64 -75.24
C GLU A 590 -34.77 29.03 -76.38
N GLU A 591 -35.97 29.52 -76.04
CA GLU A 591 -36.89 30.10 -77.02
C GLU A 591 -36.26 31.37 -77.63
N GLY A 592 -35.60 31.22 -78.78
CA GLY A 592 -34.90 32.31 -79.48
C GLY A 592 -33.61 31.90 -80.19
N VAL A 593 -33.06 30.72 -79.91
CA VAL A 593 -31.83 30.23 -80.56
C VAL A 593 -32.08 29.96 -82.06
N GLU A 594 -31.30 30.60 -82.93
CA GLU A 594 -31.38 30.36 -84.38
C GLU A 594 -30.70 29.04 -84.74
N PHE A 595 -31.52 28.04 -85.11
CA PHE A 595 -31.04 26.78 -85.65
C PHE A 595 -31.01 26.80 -87.17
N LYS A 596 -29.86 26.47 -87.75
CA LYS A 596 -29.70 26.25 -89.19
C LYS A 596 -29.73 24.75 -89.47
N GLN A 597 -30.61 24.32 -90.36
CA GLN A 597 -30.59 22.92 -90.82
C GLN A 597 -29.35 22.66 -91.68
N VAL A 598 -28.58 21.63 -91.32
CA VAL A 598 -27.36 21.21 -92.02
C VAL A 598 -27.51 19.77 -92.51
N LYS A 599 -26.85 19.40 -93.61
CA LYS A 599 -26.91 18.03 -94.11
C LYS A 599 -26.10 17.12 -93.17
N PRO A 600 -26.60 15.93 -92.78
CA PRO A 600 -25.85 14.99 -91.93
C PRO A 600 -24.43 14.68 -92.44
N ARG A 601 -24.25 14.60 -93.77
CA ARG A 601 -22.94 14.38 -94.40
C ARG A 601 -21.92 15.50 -94.14
N ASP A 602 -22.37 16.75 -93.96
CA ASP A 602 -21.49 17.91 -93.72
C ASP A 602 -20.82 17.85 -92.33
N ILE A 603 -21.39 17.07 -91.40
CA ILE A 603 -20.85 16.79 -90.06
C ILE A 603 -20.39 15.33 -89.90
N TYR A 604 -20.05 14.68 -91.01
CA TYR A 604 -19.54 13.30 -91.07
C TYR A 604 -20.50 12.20 -90.59
N ILE A 605 -21.82 12.46 -90.63
CA ILE A 605 -22.84 11.41 -90.48
C ILE A 605 -23.16 10.87 -91.87
N ASP A 606 -22.31 9.96 -92.33
CA ASP A 606 -22.36 9.40 -93.67
C ASP A 606 -22.08 7.88 -93.70
N LYS A 607 -21.90 7.34 -94.91
CA LYS A 607 -21.62 5.92 -95.14
C LYS A 607 -20.36 5.44 -94.42
N VAL A 608 -19.33 6.28 -94.27
CA VAL A 608 -18.06 5.89 -93.65
C VAL A 608 -18.24 5.71 -92.14
N LEU A 609 -18.97 6.63 -91.48
CA LEU A 609 -19.36 6.46 -90.07
C LEU A 609 -20.23 5.22 -89.88
N ALA A 610 -21.26 5.03 -90.72
CA ALA A 610 -22.14 3.88 -90.65
C ALA A 610 -21.37 2.55 -90.83
N LYS A 611 -20.41 2.51 -91.76
CA LYS A 611 -19.53 1.36 -91.99
C LYS A 611 -18.65 1.05 -90.77
N LEU A 612 -18.08 2.08 -90.14
CA LEU A 612 -17.29 1.92 -88.92
C LEU A 612 -18.15 1.35 -87.77
N ILE A 613 -19.35 1.89 -87.57
CA ILE A 613 -20.30 1.42 -86.56
C ILE A 613 -20.69 -0.03 -86.84
N LEU A 614 -21.11 -0.38 -88.05
CA LEU A 614 -21.45 -1.77 -88.38
C LEU A 614 -20.27 -2.72 -88.15
N GLY A 615 -19.06 -2.32 -88.52
CA GLY A 615 -17.86 -3.12 -88.28
C GLY A 615 -17.60 -3.36 -86.79
N PHE A 616 -17.91 -2.38 -85.93
CA PHE A 616 -17.90 -2.55 -84.48
C PHE A 616 -19.01 -3.50 -84.01
N LEU A 617 -20.24 -3.31 -84.49
CA LEU A 617 -21.42 -4.13 -84.13
C LEU A 617 -21.31 -5.59 -84.59
N CYS A 618 -20.51 -5.87 -85.62
CA CYS A 618 -20.21 -7.23 -86.11
C CYS A 618 -19.22 -8.00 -85.23
N ASN A 619 -18.68 -7.39 -84.17
CA ASN A 619 -17.81 -8.06 -83.23
C ASN A 619 -18.55 -9.22 -82.54
N SER A 620 -17.96 -10.42 -82.55
CA SER A 620 -18.55 -11.62 -81.95
C SER A 620 -18.84 -11.48 -80.46
N ALA A 621 -18.16 -10.57 -79.76
CA ALA A 621 -18.43 -10.24 -78.36
C ALA A 621 -19.83 -9.62 -78.14
N LEU A 622 -20.38 -8.91 -79.14
CA LEU A 622 -21.69 -8.26 -79.06
C LEU A 622 -22.84 -9.20 -79.43
N ASN A 623 -22.55 -10.27 -80.20
CA ASN A 623 -23.51 -11.27 -80.66
C ASN A 623 -24.82 -10.67 -81.26
N MET A 624 -24.69 -9.58 -82.02
CA MET A 624 -25.85 -8.90 -82.61
C MET A 624 -26.26 -9.51 -83.95
N GLU A 625 -27.55 -9.81 -84.09
CA GLU A 625 -28.16 -10.19 -85.37
C GLU A 625 -28.18 -9.00 -86.34
N ALA A 626 -28.15 -9.29 -87.64
CA ALA A 626 -28.11 -8.28 -88.71
C ALA A 626 -29.23 -7.24 -88.60
N ALA A 627 -30.46 -7.68 -88.28
CA ALA A 627 -31.61 -6.79 -88.12
C ALA A 627 -31.38 -5.73 -87.02
N LYS A 628 -30.82 -6.11 -85.86
CA LYS A 628 -30.52 -5.20 -84.76
C LYS A 628 -29.39 -4.23 -85.10
N ARG A 629 -28.36 -4.71 -85.82
CA ARG A 629 -27.28 -3.82 -86.32
C ARG A 629 -27.82 -2.76 -87.26
N TYR A 630 -28.73 -3.14 -88.15
CA TYR A 630 -29.35 -2.20 -89.09
C TYR A 630 -30.24 -1.20 -88.38
N GLU A 631 -31.00 -1.62 -87.37
CA GLU A 631 -31.80 -0.72 -86.53
C GLU A 631 -30.94 0.32 -85.83
N ALA A 632 -29.82 -0.10 -85.23
CA ALA A 632 -28.87 0.80 -84.57
C ALA A 632 -28.23 1.83 -85.52
N VAL A 633 -28.14 1.54 -86.82
CA VAL A 633 -27.58 2.48 -87.82
C VAL A 633 -28.66 3.31 -88.51
N LYS A 634 -29.89 2.79 -88.63
CA LYS A 634 -31.04 3.51 -89.20
C LYS A 634 -31.39 4.78 -88.43
N CYS A 635 -31.11 4.84 -87.13
CA CYS A 635 -31.32 6.06 -86.35
C CYS A 635 -30.45 7.23 -86.84
N LEU A 636 -29.27 6.96 -87.42
CA LEU A 636 -28.41 7.98 -88.04
C LEU A 636 -28.90 8.39 -89.43
N GLN A 637 -29.51 7.47 -90.18
CA GLN A 637 -30.07 7.76 -91.51
C GLN A 637 -31.25 8.74 -91.43
N ASN A 638 -32.09 8.60 -90.42
CA ASN A 638 -33.30 9.41 -90.23
C ASN A 638 -33.06 10.68 -89.40
N LEU A 639 -31.80 11.02 -89.14
CA LEU A 639 -31.43 12.11 -88.24
C LEU A 639 -31.53 13.47 -88.93
N SER A 640 -32.22 14.42 -88.30
CA SER A 640 -32.17 15.84 -88.69
C SER A 640 -31.08 16.54 -87.91
N VAL A 641 -30.16 17.23 -88.59
CA VAL A 641 -29.06 17.97 -87.94
C VAL A 641 -29.37 19.46 -87.92
N GLN A 642 -29.32 20.04 -86.73
CA GLN A 642 -29.52 21.47 -86.49
C GLN A 642 -28.25 22.08 -85.90
N GLU A 643 -27.66 23.02 -86.63
CA GLU A 643 -26.44 23.74 -86.25
C GLU A 643 -26.77 25.08 -85.60
N THR A 644 -26.04 25.44 -84.54
CA THR A 644 -26.13 26.75 -83.86
C THR A 644 -24.73 27.35 -83.63
N GLU A 645 -24.64 28.68 -83.62
CA GLU A 645 -23.42 29.39 -83.20
C GLU A 645 -23.31 29.50 -81.67
N GLU A 646 -24.42 29.36 -80.96
CA GLU A 646 -24.48 29.48 -79.50
C GLU A 646 -23.90 28.25 -78.80
N PRO A 647 -23.26 28.42 -77.63
CA PRO A 647 -22.71 27.31 -76.88
C PRO A 647 -23.84 26.42 -76.34
N ILE A 648 -23.75 25.13 -76.63
CA ILE A 648 -24.61 24.13 -76.02
C ILE A 648 -23.95 23.73 -74.70
N GLU A 649 -24.62 24.01 -73.58
CA GLU A 649 -24.08 23.77 -72.23
C GLU A 649 -24.99 22.82 -71.45
N GLU A 650 -24.37 21.94 -70.68
CA GLU A 650 -25.05 21.15 -69.65
C GLU A 650 -24.91 21.82 -68.29
N ARG A 651 -26.00 21.81 -67.52
CA ARG A 651 -25.98 22.30 -66.15
C ARG A 651 -25.80 21.15 -65.19
N TYR A 652 -24.79 21.28 -64.34
CA TYR A 652 -24.59 20.38 -63.20
C TYR A 652 -24.87 21.16 -61.93
N SER A 653 -25.80 20.66 -61.13
CA SER A 653 -26.16 21.23 -59.83
C SER A 653 -25.70 20.33 -58.70
N LEU A 654 -24.97 20.91 -57.74
CA LEU A 654 -24.50 20.26 -56.53
C LEU A 654 -25.20 20.87 -55.32
N SER A 655 -25.91 20.04 -54.55
CA SER A 655 -26.57 20.47 -53.31
C SER A 655 -25.65 20.24 -52.11
N LEU A 656 -25.31 21.31 -51.39
CA LEU A 656 -24.50 21.26 -50.17
C LEU A 656 -25.39 21.19 -48.92
N THR A 657 -24.84 20.73 -47.80
CA THR A 657 -25.59 20.63 -46.53
C THR A 657 -25.95 21.98 -45.92
N SER A 658 -25.28 23.06 -46.34
CA SER A 658 -25.65 24.44 -46.02
C SER A 658 -27.00 24.86 -46.61
N GLY A 659 -27.54 24.09 -47.57
CA GLY A 659 -28.70 24.45 -48.39
C GLY A 659 -28.33 25.27 -49.63
N GLU A 660 -27.04 25.58 -49.82
CA GLU A 660 -26.53 26.20 -51.04
C GLU A 660 -26.53 25.19 -52.19
N ILE A 661 -26.95 25.65 -53.37
CA ILE A 661 -26.90 24.87 -54.61
C ILE A 661 -25.89 25.53 -55.54
N VAL A 662 -24.76 24.86 -55.73
CA VAL A 662 -23.71 25.31 -56.63
C VAL A 662 -24.02 24.81 -58.03
N ASN A 663 -24.06 25.71 -59.00
CA ASN A 663 -24.36 25.36 -60.38
C ASN A 663 -23.15 25.67 -61.25
N VAL A 664 -22.71 24.67 -61.99
CA VAL A 664 -21.66 24.84 -63.01
C VAL A 664 -22.22 24.49 -64.37
N ARG A 665 -21.66 25.13 -65.39
CA ARG A 665 -21.99 24.86 -66.78
C ARG A 665 -20.78 24.25 -67.46
N ILE A 666 -21.01 23.14 -68.15
CA ILE A 666 -19.97 22.45 -68.91
C ILE A 666 -20.39 22.46 -70.36
N SER A 667 -19.45 22.80 -71.25
CA SER A 667 -19.68 22.75 -72.68
C SER A 667 -20.01 21.32 -73.11
N GLN A 668 -21.11 21.17 -73.84
CA GLN A 668 -21.52 19.93 -74.48
C GLN A 668 -21.86 20.29 -75.92
N MET A 669 -20.84 20.43 -76.76
CA MET A 669 -20.96 20.97 -78.13
C MET A 669 -21.96 20.24 -79.04
N ILE A 670 -22.42 19.04 -78.64
CA ILE A 670 -23.35 18.20 -79.41
C ILE A 670 -24.38 17.60 -78.44
N ARG A 671 -25.64 17.57 -78.86
CA ARG A 671 -26.74 16.96 -78.10
C ARG A 671 -27.68 16.21 -79.05
N TRP A 672 -28.12 15.01 -78.67
CA TRP A 672 -29.06 14.22 -79.47
C TRP A 672 -30.39 14.09 -78.74
N ASP A 673 -31.43 14.72 -79.29
CA ASP A 673 -32.82 14.44 -78.96
C ASP A 673 -33.31 13.24 -79.78
N ARG A 674 -33.34 12.07 -79.11
CA ARG A 674 -33.68 10.81 -79.75
C ARG A 674 -35.17 10.67 -80.04
N GLU A 675 -36.03 11.32 -79.26
CA GLU A 675 -37.49 11.24 -79.42
C GLU A 675 -37.93 11.93 -80.71
N ASN A 676 -37.31 13.07 -81.01
CA ASN A 676 -37.58 13.84 -82.22
C ASN A 676 -36.61 13.53 -83.38
N ALA A 677 -35.61 12.66 -83.15
CA ALA A 677 -34.53 12.36 -84.09
C ALA A 677 -33.76 13.61 -84.57
N ILE A 678 -33.52 14.55 -83.65
CA ILE A 678 -32.78 15.80 -83.91
C ILE A 678 -31.43 15.76 -83.22
N LEU A 679 -30.36 16.01 -83.97
CA LEU A 679 -29.03 16.23 -83.43
C LEU A 679 -28.71 17.72 -83.50
N PHE A 680 -28.55 18.33 -82.33
CA PHE A 680 -28.09 19.69 -82.18
C PHE A 680 -26.57 19.70 -82.12
N THR A 681 -25.96 20.59 -82.89
CA THR A 681 -24.51 20.72 -82.94
C THR A 681 -24.10 22.18 -82.93
N GLN A 682 -23.07 22.51 -82.16
CA GLN A 682 -22.44 23.81 -82.24
C GLN A 682 -21.60 23.89 -83.51
N ARG A 683 -21.52 25.07 -84.14
CA ARG A 683 -20.67 25.26 -85.30
C ARG A 683 -19.20 25.07 -84.93
N LEU A 684 -18.54 24.14 -85.61
CA LEU A 684 -17.12 23.88 -85.40
C LEU A 684 -16.25 24.97 -86.06
N ASP A 685 -15.67 25.85 -85.25
CA ASP A 685 -14.60 26.74 -85.71
C ASP A 685 -13.27 26.01 -85.83
N LYS A 686 -12.98 25.54 -87.05
CA LYS A 686 -11.72 24.85 -87.40
C LYS A 686 -10.48 25.74 -87.25
N SER A 687 -10.63 27.06 -87.11
CA SER A 687 -9.50 27.98 -86.89
C SER A 687 -9.03 28.04 -85.44
N ASN A 688 -9.83 27.53 -84.49
CA ASN A 688 -9.60 27.62 -83.04
C ASN A 688 -8.63 26.53 -82.48
N GLY A 689 -7.79 25.95 -83.34
CA GLY A 689 -6.72 25.03 -82.99
C GLY A 689 -7.15 23.59 -82.63
N HIS A 690 -6.15 22.75 -82.36
CA HIS A 690 -6.34 21.30 -82.12
C HIS A 690 -7.14 20.97 -80.85
N LYS A 691 -7.12 21.84 -79.83
CA LYS A 691 -7.87 21.65 -78.58
C LYS A 691 -9.38 21.63 -78.86
N ASN A 692 -9.89 22.67 -79.54
CA ASN A 692 -11.31 22.79 -79.89
C ASN A 692 -11.78 21.61 -80.77
N LEU A 693 -10.95 21.20 -81.72
CA LEU A 693 -11.23 20.04 -82.57
C LEU A 693 -11.34 18.74 -81.76
N LEU A 694 -10.46 18.54 -80.78
CA LEU A 694 -10.50 17.35 -79.91
C LEU A 694 -11.70 17.35 -78.96
N GLU A 695 -12.05 18.51 -78.39
CA GLU A 695 -13.25 18.67 -77.56
C GLU A 695 -14.51 18.34 -78.36
N TYR A 696 -14.65 18.93 -79.55
CA TYR A 696 -15.78 18.65 -80.45
C TYR A 696 -15.85 17.17 -80.85
N ALA A 697 -14.72 16.58 -81.28
CA ALA A 697 -14.67 15.17 -81.66
C ALA A 697 -15.03 14.25 -80.48
N THR A 698 -14.66 14.63 -79.25
CA THR A 698 -15.01 13.89 -78.04
C THR A 698 -16.52 13.93 -77.81
N HIS A 699 -17.14 15.11 -77.77
CA HIS A 699 -18.60 15.24 -77.63
C HIS A 699 -19.36 14.54 -78.76
N PHE A 700 -18.90 14.66 -80.01
CA PHE A 700 -19.49 13.99 -81.17
C PHE A 700 -19.49 12.48 -80.97
N SER A 701 -18.33 11.93 -80.65
CA SER A 701 -18.16 10.49 -80.50
C SER A 701 -18.98 9.91 -79.35
N GLU A 702 -19.05 10.61 -78.22
CA GLU A 702 -19.82 10.17 -77.05
C GLU A 702 -21.31 10.19 -77.33
N VAL A 703 -21.84 11.29 -77.90
CA VAL A 703 -23.27 11.45 -78.16
C VAL A 703 -23.74 10.47 -79.23
N ILE A 704 -22.99 10.33 -80.33
CA ILE A 704 -23.33 9.35 -81.38
C ILE A 704 -23.27 7.93 -80.82
N SER A 705 -22.23 7.58 -80.06
CA SER A 705 -22.13 6.23 -79.48
C SER A 705 -23.25 5.95 -78.49
N LYS A 706 -23.59 6.92 -77.62
CA LYS A 706 -24.71 6.81 -76.66
C LYS A 706 -26.03 6.62 -77.38
N GLY A 707 -26.30 7.35 -78.46
CA GLY A 707 -27.56 7.22 -79.17
C GLY A 707 -27.67 5.94 -80.02
N VAL A 708 -26.55 5.43 -80.56
CA VAL A 708 -26.50 4.17 -81.33
C VAL A 708 -26.56 2.94 -80.41
N LEU A 709 -25.86 2.98 -79.27
CA LEU A 709 -25.72 1.86 -78.33
C LEU A 709 -26.48 2.08 -77.02
N TRP A 710 -27.61 2.77 -77.07
CA TRP A 710 -28.37 3.15 -75.87
C TRP A 710 -28.85 1.96 -75.01
N GLU A 711 -29.00 0.76 -75.59
CA GLU A 711 -29.33 -0.48 -74.86
C GLU A 711 -28.08 -1.25 -74.37
N MET A 712 -26.87 -0.80 -74.71
CA MET A 712 -25.60 -1.50 -74.48
C MET A 712 -24.52 -0.55 -73.91
N GLU A 713 -24.77 -0.06 -72.70
CA GLU A 713 -23.93 0.96 -72.05
C GLU A 713 -22.44 0.57 -71.95
N ASP A 714 -22.15 -0.71 -71.68
CA ASP A 714 -20.78 -1.22 -71.51
C ASP A 714 -19.89 -1.03 -72.75
N HIS A 715 -20.48 -0.84 -73.93
CA HIS A 715 -19.77 -0.73 -75.20
C HIS A 715 -19.71 0.68 -75.77
N ILE A 716 -20.42 1.64 -75.16
CA ILE A 716 -20.48 3.04 -75.61
C ILE A 716 -19.08 3.65 -75.69
N ASN A 717 -18.27 3.51 -74.64
CA ASN A 717 -16.93 4.11 -74.58
C ASN A 717 -15.99 3.53 -75.64
N ALA A 718 -16.06 2.23 -75.89
CA ALA A 718 -15.23 1.57 -76.90
C ALA A 718 -15.58 2.04 -78.32
N LEU A 719 -16.87 2.25 -78.61
CA LEU A 719 -17.30 2.83 -79.88
C LEU A 719 -16.92 4.32 -79.98
N ALA A 720 -17.08 5.08 -78.90
CA ALA A 720 -16.74 6.50 -78.86
C ALA A 720 -15.25 6.72 -79.18
N GLU A 721 -14.35 5.93 -78.63
CA GLU A 721 -12.91 6.00 -78.96
C GLU A 721 -12.63 5.78 -80.46
N LEU A 722 -13.33 4.84 -81.10
CA LEU A 722 -13.19 4.58 -82.53
C LEU A 722 -13.74 5.72 -83.37
N ILE A 723 -14.94 6.20 -83.05
CA ILE A 723 -15.59 7.33 -83.73
C ILE A 723 -14.75 8.60 -83.57
N ARG A 724 -14.22 8.87 -82.38
CA ARG A 724 -13.34 10.02 -82.10
C ARG A 724 -12.10 9.99 -82.97
N LEU A 725 -11.42 8.84 -83.05
CA LEU A 725 -10.24 8.69 -83.89
C LEU A 725 -10.58 8.84 -85.38
N ALA A 726 -11.70 8.27 -85.83
CA ALA A 726 -12.17 8.43 -87.20
C ALA A 726 -12.54 9.89 -87.53
N PHE A 727 -13.15 10.60 -86.58
CA PHE A 727 -13.47 12.02 -86.72
C PHE A 727 -12.21 12.87 -86.87
N LEU A 728 -11.18 12.64 -86.06
CA LEU A 728 -9.89 13.33 -86.17
C LEU A 728 -9.14 13.01 -87.48
N LEU A 729 -9.47 11.90 -88.13
CA LEU A 729 -9.01 11.53 -89.48
C LEU A 729 -9.97 12.02 -90.58
N GLU A 730 -10.89 12.92 -90.25
CA GLU A 730 -11.89 13.50 -91.15
C GLU A 730 -12.77 12.45 -91.85
N PHE A 731 -12.95 11.29 -91.22
CA PHE A 731 -13.64 10.12 -91.81
C PHE A 731 -13.15 9.77 -93.23
N ASN A 732 -11.86 9.96 -93.51
CA ASN A 732 -11.27 9.55 -94.77
C ASN A 732 -11.44 8.03 -94.98
N GLU A 733 -12.02 7.60 -96.10
CA GLU A 733 -12.41 6.20 -96.33
C GLU A 733 -11.23 5.21 -96.27
N GLU A 734 -10.06 5.58 -96.82
CA GLU A 734 -8.86 4.74 -96.76
C GLU A 734 -8.30 4.65 -95.34
N ALA A 735 -8.27 5.78 -94.63
CA ALA A 735 -7.80 5.85 -93.25
C ALA A 735 -8.72 5.09 -92.29
N VAL A 736 -10.04 5.23 -92.42
CA VAL A 736 -11.03 4.47 -91.66
C VAL A 736 -10.98 3.00 -92.02
N GLY A 737 -10.78 2.64 -93.29
CA GLY A 737 -10.57 1.26 -93.72
C GLY A 737 -9.34 0.62 -93.08
N PHE A 738 -8.24 1.37 -92.94
CA PHE A 738 -7.07 0.92 -92.19
C PHE A 738 -7.35 0.83 -90.68
N LEU A 739 -8.04 1.82 -90.09
CA LEU A 739 -8.45 1.80 -88.69
C LEU A 739 -9.26 0.55 -88.35
N MET A 740 -10.28 0.25 -89.15
CA MET A 740 -11.11 -0.95 -89.00
C MET A 740 -10.24 -2.21 -89.03
N LYS A 741 -9.34 -2.36 -90.01
CA LYS A 741 -8.41 -3.50 -90.08
C LYS A 741 -7.50 -3.59 -88.86
N SER A 742 -6.95 -2.46 -88.39
CA SER A 742 -6.06 -2.42 -87.22
C SER A 742 -6.77 -2.85 -85.92
N LYS A 743 -8.10 -2.73 -85.88
CA LYS A 743 -8.97 -3.10 -84.75
C LYS A 743 -9.71 -4.42 -84.99
N ASN A 744 -9.37 -5.16 -86.05
CA ASN A 744 -10.03 -6.40 -86.48
C ASN A 744 -11.54 -6.25 -86.69
N LEU A 745 -11.98 -5.09 -87.15
CA LEU A 745 -13.38 -4.81 -87.49
C LEU A 745 -13.62 -5.15 -88.96
N GLN A 746 -14.69 -5.90 -89.22
CA GLN A 746 -15.12 -6.26 -90.55
C GLN A 746 -16.65 -6.20 -90.62
N ILE A 747 -17.17 -5.92 -91.81
CA ILE A 747 -18.59 -6.00 -92.11
C ILE A 747 -18.84 -7.20 -93.03
N PHE A 748 -20.02 -7.81 -92.93
CA PHE A 748 -20.42 -8.94 -93.76
C PHE A 748 -21.05 -8.47 -95.08
N MET A 749 -21.28 -9.40 -96.01
CA MET A 749 -21.84 -9.07 -97.32
C MET A 749 -23.23 -8.42 -97.21
N GLU A 750 -24.06 -8.88 -96.28
CA GLU A 750 -25.40 -8.35 -96.05
C GLU A 750 -25.35 -6.91 -95.50
N ASP A 751 -24.31 -6.57 -94.73
CA ASP A 751 -24.10 -5.22 -94.20
C ASP A 751 -23.67 -4.24 -95.30
N GLU A 752 -22.85 -4.67 -96.28
CA GLU A 752 -22.48 -3.85 -97.46
C GLU A 752 -23.70 -3.57 -98.36
N GLU A 753 -24.60 -4.55 -98.54
CA GLU A 753 -25.87 -4.37 -99.25
C GLU A 753 -26.76 -3.36 -98.55
N PHE A 754 -26.91 -3.48 -97.22
CA PHE A 754 -27.66 -2.52 -96.41
C PHE A 754 -27.07 -1.11 -96.49
N LEU A 755 -25.75 -0.94 -96.34
CA LEU A 755 -25.08 0.36 -96.43
C LEU A 755 -25.31 1.03 -97.78
N SER A 756 -25.24 0.27 -98.87
CA SER A 756 -25.43 0.78 -100.22
C SER A 756 -26.87 1.22 -100.48
N ALA A 757 -27.85 0.61 -99.81
CA ALA A 757 -29.26 0.99 -99.88
C ALA A 757 -29.62 2.15 -98.95
N ALA A 758 -29.06 2.20 -97.74
CA ALA A 758 -29.38 3.19 -96.71
C ALA A 758 -28.60 4.51 -96.89
N PHE A 759 -27.39 4.46 -97.41
CA PHE A 759 -26.52 5.62 -97.65
C PHE A 759 -26.02 5.61 -99.12
N PRO A 760 -26.89 5.93 -100.10
CA PRO A 760 -26.53 5.94 -101.51
C PRO A 760 -25.47 7.00 -101.82
N TYR A 761 -24.56 6.71 -102.76
CA TYR A 761 -23.62 7.71 -103.27
C TYR A 761 -24.39 8.76 -104.08
N GLU A 762 -24.52 9.97 -103.53
CA GLU A 762 -24.64 11.18 -104.34
C GLU A 762 -23.25 11.76 -104.64
#